data_AF-A0A6G0V1G9-F1
#
_entry.id   AF-A0A6G0V1G9-F1
#
_cell.length_a   1.000
_cell.length_b   1.000
_cell.length_c   1.000
_cell.angle_alpha   90.00
_cell.angle_beta   90.00
_cell.angle_gamma   90.00
#
_symmetry.space_group_name_H-M   'P 1'
#
loop_
_entity.id
_entity.type
_entity.pdbx_description
1 polymer ?
#
loop_
_entity_poly.entity_id
_entity_poly.type
_entity_poly.pdbx_seq_one_letter_code
_entity_poly.pdbx_strand_id
1 'polypeptide(L)'
;MNVKIVSRYDRRFLFQVSRASSRSIIAKEQVLESNKDHFIAISNNRNYVIRIFILENESRSAPTSGDEKEKQCQRSSSFLKRKFSWMKAHGKSPPCASVRIADMVLGQSVSKNISGPDESTVTMVLKRRLISGKDFDPIFTGELLELIRYLYKDQFSSEKSEDEVSLDLTRSMIRRISRFYSIPVTQIRLLCVGVVLEQERSHSNFETTSDIITKNLSKLKTASLVKDPMAVEAAIFLSEQIIHYISKITNRQNSVLFLPVQCETSTVFFAYCHYLSPVLDLCALNIWEKAEVCHLKEAVKRIFQTTIRVSIGHWLSVFDSRKDDSDFICQKIDEIHICLRKFSKNYDAFFEKGFFKYSEFVISEIDEHVEKAVRSSVEKMVENLEHRNKQKLTSFTKNTMRLFDALRQFVEYFSPLTSTRFRLHNFESIFETPAIFWTSTWRIVYLNFVKRSIEVAEETIRGNPSSPVEEKGNAFFTASFSAASMINKETEMHSSTINTIAFCSALCEDFQRLNIQNPNTMLLCSLQIVNTLADCLKTFAVLLRNQLYITPSLEKMIKAANGIEHSSTYIQKHFERFLNLKKLYKILPDKEKSRIQNAVNRIMIVAVNHCQGIAFEIIDCICDQKTECIRKHAEVMTMANDNHKKSLKSYMKQFIVPEKNDQVYLSVEKCLTVLKPRLLPNCYHHLEKQIWFGTRDSIYKLMLN
;
A
#
# COMPACT_ATOMS: atom_id res chain seq x y z
N MET A 1 -14.72 -43.17 -49.99
CA MET A 1 -13.33 -43.60 -49.77
C MET A 1 -12.58 -43.55 -51.09
N ASN A 2 -11.40 -42.94 -51.12
CA ASN A 2 -10.53 -42.97 -52.28
C ASN A 2 -9.52 -44.11 -52.11
N VAL A 3 -9.36 -44.94 -53.14
CA VAL A 3 -8.45 -46.10 -53.13
C VAL A 3 -7.57 -46.00 -54.37
N LYS A 4 -6.26 -45.94 -54.16
CA LYS A 4 -5.26 -45.98 -55.23
C LYS A 4 -4.35 -47.18 -55.01
N ILE A 5 -4.30 -48.03 -56.02
CA ILE A 5 -3.45 -49.22 -56.04
C ILE A 5 -2.33 -48.99 -57.04
N VAL A 6 -1.10 -48.95 -56.56
CA VAL A 6 0.09 -48.83 -57.42
C VAL A 6 0.68 -50.23 -57.60
N SER A 7 0.79 -50.65 -58.85
CA SER A 7 1.29 -51.96 -59.26
C SER A 7 2.16 -51.82 -60.51
N ARG A 8 3.23 -52.63 -60.62
CA ARG A 8 4.14 -52.61 -61.78
C ARG A 8 3.45 -52.98 -63.10
N TYR A 9 2.41 -53.81 -63.05
CA TYR A 9 1.64 -54.24 -64.22
C TYR A 9 0.16 -53.92 -64.07
N ASP A 10 -0.51 -53.74 -65.20
CA ASP A 10 -1.95 -53.51 -65.28
C ASP A 10 -2.74 -54.76 -64.89
N ARG A 11 -3.25 -54.77 -63.65
CA ARG A 11 -3.99 -55.87 -63.04
C ARG A 11 -5.30 -55.40 -62.44
N ARG A 12 -6.23 -56.34 -62.30
CA ARG A 12 -7.49 -56.14 -61.60
C ARG A 12 -7.37 -56.64 -60.16
N PHE A 13 -7.96 -55.88 -59.24
CA PHE A 13 -8.01 -56.16 -57.81
C PHE A 13 -9.47 -56.25 -57.38
N LEU A 14 -9.78 -57.13 -56.45
CA LEU A 14 -11.11 -57.22 -55.87
C LEU A 14 -11.14 -56.45 -54.55
N PHE A 15 -11.94 -55.39 -54.49
CA PHE A 15 -12.24 -54.66 -53.28
C PHE A 15 -13.47 -55.24 -52.60
N GLN A 16 -13.33 -55.66 -51.35
CA GLN A 16 -14.40 -56.26 -50.55
C GLN A 16 -14.54 -55.54 -49.20
N VAL A 17 -15.77 -55.21 -48.84
CA VAL A 17 -16.13 -54.70 -47.51
C VAL A 17 -17.01 -55.74 -46.82
N SER A 18 -16.62 -56.17 -45.63
CA SER A 18 -17.35 -57.19 -44.86
C SER A 18 -17.38 -56.85 -43.38
N ARG A 19 -18.37 -57.33 -42.64
CA ARG A 19 -18.37 -57.20 -41.17
C ARG A 19 -17.30 -58.11 -40.57
N ALA A 20 -16.68 -57.67 -39.48
CA ALA A 20 -15.64 -58.41 -38.74
C ALA A 20 -16.15 -59.69 -38.00
N SER A 21 -17.43 -60.06 -38.12
CA SER A 21 -18.04 -61.21 -37.42
C SER A 21 -17.79 -62.56 -38.12
N SER A 22 -17.90 -63.65 -37.36
CA SER A 22 -17.68 -65.06 -37.80
C SER A 22 -18.53 -65.51 -39.00
N ARG A 23 -19.70 -64.90 -39.22
CA ARG A 23 -20.43 -64.96 -40.49
C ARG A 23 -20.17 -63.66 -41.26
N SER A 24 -19.17 -63.66 -42.14
CA SER A 24 -18.78 -62.46 -42.91
C SER A 24 -19.80 -62.17 -44.00
N ILE A 25 -20.86 -61.42 -43.67
CA ILE A 25 -21.77 -60.88 -44.69
C ILE A 25 -20.99 -59.82 -45.48
N ILE A 26 -20.92 -60.02 -46.80
CA ILE A 26 -20.27 -59.10 -47.74
C ILE A 26 -21.20 -57.91 -47.93
N ALA A 27 -20.77 -56.73 -47.49
CA ALA A 27 -21.53 -55.50 -47.59
C ALA A 27 -21.36 -54.81 -48.95
N LYS A 28 -20.18 -54.95 -49.58
CA LYS A 28 -19.88 -54.41 -50.89
C LYS A 28 -18.71 -55.14 -51.54
N GLU A 29 -18.77 -55.33 -52.85
CA GLU A 29 -17.73 -55.93 -53.67
C GLU A 29 -17.60 -55.15 -54.98
N GLN A 30 -16.37 -54.80 -55.38
CA GLN A 30 -16.10 -54.03 -56.59
C GLN A 30 -14.72 -54.40 -57.16
N VAL A 31 -14.61 -54.49 -58.48
CA VAL A 31 -13.31 -54.71 -59.14
C VAL A 31 -12.65 -53.36 -59.39
N LEU A 32 -11.38 -53.24 -59.00
CA LEU A 32 -10.53 -52.06 -59.15
C LEU A 32 -9.41 -52.37 -60.14
N GLU A 33 -9.01 -51.38 -60.91
CA GLU A 33 -7.85 -51.47 -61.82
C GLU A 33 -6.63 -50.81 -61.18
N SER A 34 -5.44 -51.36 -61.37
CA SER A 34 -4.19 -50.71 -60.95
C SER A 34 -4.00 -49.35 -61.60
N ASN A 35 -3.20 -48.51 -60.93
CA ASN A 35 -2.73 -47.20 -61.42
C ASN A 35 -3.85 -46.20 -61.75
N LYS A 36 -5.08 -46.49 -61.32
CA LYS A 36 -6.24 -45.59 -61.36
C LYS A 36 -6.72 -45.27 -59.95
N ASP A 37 -7.24 -44.05 -59.79
CA ASP A 37 -7.88 -43.62 -58.55
C ASP A 37 -9.34 -44.07 -58.55
N HIS A 38 -9.76 -44.78 -57.50
CA HIS A 38 -11.11 -45.34 -57.38
C HIS A 38 -11.87 -44.71 -56.23
N PHE A 39 -13.06 -44.18 -56.53
CA PHE A 39 -13.96 -43.63 -55.53
C PHE A 39 -15.04 -44.62 -55.14
N ILE A 40 -14.94 -45.16 -53.92
CA ILE A 40 -15.85 -46.19 -53.43
C ILE A 40 -16.68 -45.65 -52.27
N ALA A 41 -18.00 -45.60 -52.45
CA ALA A 41 -18.94 -45.29 -51.38
C ALA A 41 -19.09 -46.50 -50.45
N ILE A 42 -18.85 -46.31 -49.15
CA ILE A 42 -18.99 -47.31 -48.09
C ILE A 42 -19.85 -46.74 -46.97
N SER A 43 -20.69 -47.57 -46.36
CA SER A 43 -21.52 -47.13 -45.23
C SER A 43 -20.67 -46.92 -43.97
N ASN A 44 -21.06 -45.96 -43.14
CA ASN A 44 -20.32 -45.53 -41.94
C ASN A 44 -20.53 -46.53 -40.78
N ASN A 45 -20.04 -47.76 -40.93
CA ASN A 45 -20.03 -48.75 -39.86
C ASN A 45 -18.58 -49.07 -39.48
N ARG A 46 -18.22 -48.77 -38.22
CA ARG A 46 -16.87 -48.98 -37.69
C ARG A 46 -16.45 -50.45 -37.65
N ASN A 47 -17.41 -51.39 -37.69
CA ASN A 47 -17.16 -52.83 -37.62
C ASN A 47 -16.86 -53.47 -38.99
N TYR A 48 -16.71 -52.67 -40.05
CA TYR A 48 -16.31 -53.18 -41.35
C TYR A 48 -14.80 -53.34 -41.47
N VAL A 49 -14.42 -54.40 -42.18
CA VAL A 49 -13.07 -54.68 -42.63
C VAL A 49 -13.06 -54.59 -44.14
N ILE A 50 -12.18 -53.74 -44.66
CA ILE A 50 -11.84 -53.63 -46.07
C ILE A 50 -10.77 -54.67 -46.36
N ARG A 51 -10.99 -55.48 -47.39
CA ARG A 51 -10.04 -56.47 -47.90
C ARG A 51 -9.86 -56.25 -49.40
N ILE A 52 -8.61 -56.24 -49.86
CA ILE A 52 -8.29 -56.10 -51.28
C ILE A 52 -7.45 -57.29 -51.72
N PHE A 53 -7.94 -58.02 -52.72
CA PHE A 53 -7.31 -59.23 -53.26
C PHE A 53 -6.82 -59.00 -54.69
N ILE A 54 -5.78 -59.72 -55.11
CA ILE A 54 -5.33 -59.76 -56.51
C ILE A 54 -6.23 -60.73 -57.31
N LEU A 55 -6.69 -60.33 -58.50
CA LEU A 55 -7.38 -61.22 -59.45
C LEU A 55 -6.38 -61.70 -60.52
N GLU A 56 -6.32 -63.01 -60.78
CA GLU A 56 -5.57 -63.58 -61.91
C GLU A 56 -6.39 -63.42 -63.21
N ASN A 57 -5.73 -62.97 -64.29
CA ASN A 57 -6.35 -62.86 -65.61
C ASN A 57 -6.41 -64.25 -66.26
N GLU A 58 -7.60 -64.71 -66.63
CA GLU A 58 -7.78 -65.85 -67.54
C GLU A 58 -7.12 -65.51 -68.89
N SER A 59 -6.27 -66.41 -69.39
CA SER A 59 -5.46 -66.28 -70.60
C SER A 59 -6.30 -65.94 -71.84
N ARG A 60 -5.98 -64.82 -72.51
CA ARG A 60 -6.56 -64.42 -73.80
C ARG A 60 -6.04 -65.33 -74.93
N SER A 61 -6.88 -66.25 -75.41
CA SER A 61 -6.84 -66.75 -76.78
C SER A 61 -7.89 -66.01 -77.61
N ALA A 62 -7.48 -65.41 -78.73
CA ALA A 62 -8.37 -64.85 -79.76
C ALA A 62 -8.37 -65.77 -81.00
N PRO A 63 -9.19 -65.58 -82.06
CA PRO A 63 -10.36 -64.69 -82.23
C PRO A 63 -11.59 -65.41 -82.85
N THR A 64 -12.78 -64.79 -82.87
CA THR A 64 -13.57 -64.45 -84.09
C THR A 64 -14.97 -63.88 -83.76
N SER A 65 -15.27 -62.77 -84.46
CA SER A 65 -16.55 -62.21 -84.92
C SER A 65 -17.82 -62.23 -84.05
N GLY A 66 -18.40 -61.04 -83.91
CA GLY A 66 -19.82 -60.79 -84.23
C GLY A 66 -20.77 -60.74 -83.04
N ASP A 67 -21.21 -59.52 -82.71
CA ASP A 67 -22.40 -59.16 -81.90
C ASP A 67 -22.57 -59.79 -80.51
N GLU A 68 -22.72 -58.94 -79.48
CA GLU A 68 -23.84 -59.04 -78.52
C GLU A 68 -23.77 -57.99 -77.39
N LYS A 69 -24.87 -57.24 -77.30
CA LYS A 69 -25.61 -56.78 -76.10
C LYS A 69 -24.93 -56.93 -74.74
N GLU A 70 -24.98 -55.82 -73.99
CA GLU A 70 -24.74 -55.72 -72.54
C GLU A 70 -25.38 -56.89 -71.76
N LYS A 71 -24.58 -57.92 -71.47
CA LYS A 71 -24.93 -58.96 -70.52
C LYS A 71 -24.56 -58.52 -69.12
N GLN A 72 -25.61 -58.13 -68.40
CA GLN A 72 -25.70 -58.00 -66.95
C GLN A 72 -25.06 -59.23 -66.28
N CYS A 73 -23.86 -59.07 -65.72
CA CYS A 73 -23.13 -60.16 -65.07
C CYS A 73 -23.84 -60.54 -63.76
N GLN A 74 -24.46 -61.72 -63.76
CA GLN A 74 -25.16 -62.29 -62.61
C GLN A 74 -24.26 -62.46 -61.38
N ARG A 75 -24.88 -62.28 -60.21
CA ARG A 75 -24.32 -62.34 -58.87
C ARG A 75 -23.71 -63.73 -58.52
N SER A 76 -22.61 -63.68 -57.78
CA SER A 76 -22.31 -64.51 -56.59
C SER A 76 -21.91 -66.00 -56.71
N SER A 77 -21.23 -66.46 -57.75
CA SER A 77 -20.64 -67.83 -57.74
C SER A 77 -19.17 -67.97 -58.20
N SER A 78 -18.56 -66.91 -58.73
CA SER A 78 -17.20 -66.99 -59.30
C SER A 78 -16.06 -66.74 -58.30
N PHE A 79 -16.21 -65.83 -57.32
CA PHE A 79 -15.11 -65.50 -56.40
C PHE A 79 -14.82 -66.60 -55.38
N LEU A 80 -15.85 -67.20 -54.77
CA LEU A 80 -15.65 -68.32 -53.84
C LEU A 80 -14.99 -69.50 -54.56
N LYS A 81 -15.44 -69.84 -55.76
CA LYS A 81 -14.80 -70.87 -56.60
C LYS A 81 -13.34 -70.53 -56.92
N ARG A 82 -13.02 -69.29 -57.29
CA ARG A 82 -11.63 -68.83 -57.54
C ARG A 82 -10.76 -68.83 -56.29
N LYS A 83 -11.28 -68.37 -55.15
CA LYS A 83 -10.59 -68.38 -53.85
C LYS A 83 -10.33 -69.81 -53.37
N PHE A 84 -11.31 -70.71 -53.51
CA PHE A 84 -11.15 -72.13 -53.21
C PHE A 84 -10.16 -72.81 -54.19
N SER A 85 -10.19 -72.48 -55.49
CA SER A 85 -9.17 -72.94 -56.45
C SER A 85 -7.77 -72.46 -56.10
N TRP A 86 -7.60 -71.20 -55.69
CA TRP A 86 -6.31 -70.65 -55.28
C TRP A 86 -5.78 -71.34 -54.02
N MET A 87 -6.64 -71.54 -53.02
CA MET A 87 -6.31 -72.33 -51.82
C MET A 87 -5.97 -73.79 -52.17
N LYS A 88 -6.66 -74.40 -53.14
CA LYS A 88 -6.36 -75.76 -53.62
C LYS A 88 -5.03 -75.84 -54.37
N ALA A 89 -4.70 -74.82 -55.16
CA ALA A 89 -3.51 -74.80 -56.00
C ALA A 89 -2.23 -74.38 -55.25
N HIS A 90 -2.34 -73.52 -54.22
CA HIS A 90 -1.18 -72.91 -53.56
C HIS A 90 -1.12 -73.16 -52.04
N GLY A 91 -2.08 -73.90 -51.47
CA GLY A 91 -2.10 -74.28 -50.05
C GLY A 91 -2.25 -73.12 -49.05
N LYS A 92 -2.43 -71.87 -49.51
CA LYS A 92 -2.52 -70.65 -48.69
C LYS A 92 -3.73 -69.81 -49.09
N SER A 93 -4.10 -68.81 -48.29
CA SER A 93 -5.12 -67.82 -48.68
C SER A 93 -4.54 -66.77 -49.63
N PRO A 94 -5.29 -66.28 -50.64
CA PRO A 94 -4.79 -65.32 -51.61
C PRO A 94 -4.25 -64.07 -50.92
N PRO A 95 -3.14 -63.49 -51.41
CA PRO A 95 -2.54 -62.32 -50.80
C PRO A 95 -3.52 -61.16 -50.80
N CYS A 96 -3.61 -60.52 -49.63
CA CYS A 96 -4.67 -59.57 -49.32
C CYS A 96 -4.15 -58.44 -48.44
N ALA A 97 -4.48 -57.19 -48.78
CA ALA A 97 -4.38 -56.07 -47.85
C ALA A 97 -5.69 -55.97 -47.06
N SER A 98 -5.62 -55.96 -45.72
CA SER A 98 -6.78 -55.78 -44.85
C SER A 98 -6.64 -54.59 -43.92
N VAL A 99 -7.67 -53.76 -43.84
CA VAL A 99 -7.75 -52.58 -42.95
C VAL A 99 -9.15 -52.53 -42.32
N ARG A 100 -9.24 -52.37 -40.99
CA ARG A 100 -10.54 -52.11 -40.34
C ARG A 100 -10.87 -50.62 -40.48
N ILE A 101 -12.13 -50.31 -40.74
CA ILE A 101 -12.57 -48.90 -40.82
C ILE A 101 -12.31 -48.17 -39.48
N ALA A 102 -12.45 -48.86 -38.35
CA ALA A 102 -12.13 -48.31 -37.03
C ALA A 102 -10.69 -47.80 -36.89
N ASP A 103 -9.75 -48.37 -37.64
CA ASP A 103 -8.33 -48.03 -37.56
C ASP A 103 -7.94 -46.90 -38.54
N MET A 104 -8.89 -46.40 -39.35
CA MET A 104 -8.67 -45.32 -40.30
C MET A 104 -9.09 -43.97 -39.72
N VAL A 105 -8.19 -42.98 -39.78
CA VAL A 105 -8.52 -41.57 -39.46
C VAL A 105 -9.00 -40.87 -40.73
N LEU A 106 -10.08 -40.08 -40.61
CA LEU A 106 -10.62 -39.27 -41.71
C LEU A 106 -9.54 -38.36 -42.32
N GLY A 107 -9.42 -38.36 -43.65
CA GLY A 107 -8.47 -37.53 -44.39
C GLY A 107 -7.01 -38.01 -44.40
N GLN A 108 -6.62 -38.94 -43.52
CA GLN A 108 -5.28 -39.53 -43.53
C GLN A 108 -5.19 -40.72 -44.48
N SER A 109 -4.05 -40.87 -45.15
CA SER A 109 -3.76 -42.02 -46.01
C SER A 109 -3.27 -43.20 -45.18
N VAL A 110 -3.85 -44.37 -45.44
CA VAL A 110 -3.37 -45.65 -44.91
C VAL A 110 -2.78 -46.44 -46.06
N SER A 111 -1.48 -46.75 -45.97
CA SER A 111 -0.76 -47.54 -46.96
C SER A 111 -0.60 -48.98 -46.48
N LYS A 112 -0.95 -49.96 -47.31
CA LYS A 112 -0.75 -51.40 -47.06
C LYS A 112 -0.17 -52.07 -48.29
N ASN A 113 0.81 -52.95 -48.06
CA ASN A 113 1.43 -53.73 -49.12
C ASN A 113 0.66 -55.03 -49.31
N ILE A 114 0.52 -55.47 -50.56
CA ILE A 114 -0.01 -56.78 -50.91
C ILE A 114 1.17 -57.62 -51.41
N SER A 115 1.52 -58.66 -50.66
CA SER A 115 2.62 -59.56 -50.99
C SER A 115 2.27 -60.44 -52.18
N GLY A 116 2.97 -60.29 -53.30
CA GLY A 116 2.76 -61.04 -54.53
C GLY A 116 3.96 -60.88 -55.47
N PRO A 117 3.90 -61.41 -56.70
CA PRO A 117 5.03 -61.39 -57.64
C PRO A 117 5.59 -59.99 -57.93
N ASP A 118 4.78 -58.94 -57.76
CA ASP A 118 5.08 -57.58 -58.24
C ASP A 118 5.06 -56.49 -57.15
N GLU A 119 4.94 -56.86 -55.86
CA GLU A 119 4.79 -55.96 -54.69
C GLU A 119 3.87 -54.74 -54.94
N SER A 120 2.55 -54.95 -54.86
CA SER A 120 1.58 -53.84 -55.02
C SER A 120 1.39 -53.07 -53.72
N THR A 121 1.36 -51.75 -53.79
CA THR A 121 1.04 -50.87 -52.64
C THR A 121 -0.36 -50.30 -52.80
N VAL A 122 -1.19 -50.46 -51.77
CA VAL A 122 -2.50 -49.84 -51.72
C VAL A 122 -2.47 -48.66 -50.77
N THR A 123 -2.90 -47.51 -51.25
CA THR A 123 -3.17 -46.33 -50.44
C THR A 123 -4.68 -46.10 -50.37
N MET A 124 -5.21 -45.97 -49.15
CA MET A 124 -6.62 -45.73 -48.90
C MET A 124 -6.79 -44.44 -48.12
N VAL A 125 -7.67 -43.55 -48.58
CA VAL A 125 -8.04 -42.31 -47.88
C VAL A 125 -9.53 -42.32 -47.61
N LEU A 126 -9.90 -42.27 -46.33
CA LEU A 126 -11.29 -42.14 -45.94
C LEU A 126 -11.73 -40.68 -46.05
N LYS A 127 -12.52 -40.35 -47.08
CA LYS A 127 -13.19 -39.06 -47.24
C LYS A 127 -14.69 -39.20 -46.97
N ARG A 128 -15.30 -38.17 -46.37
CA ARG A 128 -16.77 -38.04 -46.29
C ARG A 128 -17.31 -37.47 -47.58
N ARG A 129 -18.49 -37.91 -47.98
CA ARG A 129 -19.19 -37.44 -49.18
C ARG A 129 -20.56 -36.92 -48.77
N LEU A 130 -20.91 -35.71 -49.22
CA LEU A 130 -22.27 -35.18 -49.06
C LEU A 130 -23.24 -35.94 -49.99
N ILE A 131 -24.52 -35.95 -49.63
CA ILE A 131 -25.59 -36.57 -50.45
C ILE A 131 -25.65 -35.96 -51.86
N SER A 132 -25.19 -34.71 -52.02
CA SER A 132 -25.10 -33.96 -53.29
C SER A 132 -23.89 -34.31 -54.17
N GLY A 133 -23.02 -35.24 -53.76
CA GLY A 133 -21.95 -35.76 -54.61
C GLY A 133 -20.63 -34.96 -54.62
N LYS A 134 -20.57 -33.76 -54.03
CA LYS A 134 -19.34 -32.96 -53.85
C LYS A 134 -18.47 -33.47 -52.69
N ASP A 135 -17.15 -33.22 -52.78
CA ASP A 135 -16.21 -33.42 -51.67
C ASP A 135 -16.60 -32.52 -50.49
N PHE A 136 -16.30 -32.97 -49.27
CA PHE A 136 -16.71 -32.32 -48.03
C PHE A 136 -15.78 -31.14 -47.71
N ASP A 137 -16.27 -29.89 -47.81
CA ASP A 137 -15.53 -28.71 -47.37
C ASP A 137 -15.49 -28.68 -45.83
N PRO A 138 -14.31 -28.41 -45.23
CA PRO A 138 -14.22 -28.21 -43.78
C PRO A 138 -14.99 -26.95 -43.37
N ILE A 139 -15.76 -27.02 -42.29
CA ILE A 139 -16.32 -25.82 -41.66
C ILE A 139 -15.17 -24.98 -41.14
N PHE A 140 -15.05 -23.76 -41.63
CA PHE A 140 -14.12 -22.76 -41.11
C PHE A 140 -14.65 -22.16 -39.80
N THR A 141 -13.75 -21.62 -38.97
CA THR A 141 -14.08 -21.05 -37.65
C THR A 141 -15.23 -20.03 -37.70
N GLY A 142 -15.33 -19.23 -38.77
CA GLY A 142 -16.40 -18.25 -38.96
C GLY A 142 -17.81 -18.85 -39.12
N GLU A 143 -17.96 -19.92 -39.90
CA GLU A 143 -19.25 -20.61 -40.07
C GLU A 143 -19.69 -21.31 -38.78
N LEU A 144 -18.73 -21.89 -38.06
CA LEU A 144 -18.98 -22.48 -36.74
C LEU A 144 -19.40 -21.41 -35.73
N LEU A 145 -18.77 -20.24 -35.76
CA LEU A 145 -19.11 -19.11 -34.89
C LEU A 145 -20.54 -18.63 -35.14
N GLU A 146 -20.96 -18.46 -36.39
CA GLU A 146 -22.34 -18.06 -36.73
C GLU A 146 -23.38 -19.10 -36.27
N LEU A 147 -23.06 -20.39 -36.41
CA LEU A 147 -23.91 -21.47 -35.92
C LEU A 147 -24.05 -21.43 -34.39
N ILE A 148 -22.94 -21.22 -33.66
CA ILE A 148 -22.95 -21.10 -32.20
C ILE A 148 -23.74 -19.84 -31.81
N ARG A 149 -23.53 -18.70 -32.48
CA ARG A 149 -24.29 -17.46 -32.26
C ARG A 149 -25.79 -17.68 -32.41
N TYR A 150 -26.22 -18.36 -33.48
CA TYR A 150 -27.63 -18.68 -33.70
C TYR A 150 -28.21 -19.55 -32.59
N LEU A 151 -27.51 -20.63 -32.20
CA LEU A 151 -27.95 -21.53 -31.15
C LEU A 151 -28.07 -20.86 -29.78
N TYR A 152 -27.20 -19.89 -29.48
CA TYR A 152 -27.25 -19.14 -28.23
C TYR A 152 -28.20 -17.93 -28.28
N LYS A 153 -28.45 -17.36 -29.47
CA LYS A 153 -29.34 -16.20 -29.65
C LYS A 153 -30.76 -16.48 -29.14
N ASP A 154 -31.32 -17.65 -29.43
CA ASP A 154 -32.66 -18.02 -28.98
C ASP A 154 -32.73 -18.21 -27.45
N GLN A 155 -31.60 -18.53 -26.80
CA GLN A 155 -31.54 -18.73 -25.35
C GLN A 155 -31.50 -17.42 -24.57
N PHE A 156 -30.71 -16.44 -25.03
CA PHE A 156 -30.59 -15.12 -24.38
C PHE A 156 -31.67 -14.12 -24.79
N SER A 157 -32.55 -14.47 -25.75
CA SER A 157 -33.67 -13.64 -26.18
C SER A 157 -34.97 -13.91 -25.41
N SER A 158 -35.08 -15.04 -24.68
CA SER A 158 -36.24 -15.33 -23.85
C SER A 158 -35.98 -14.87 -22.41
N GLU A 159 -36.60 -13.77 -21.98
CA GLU A 159 -36.52 -13.28 -20.59
C GLU A 159 -37.22 -14.22 -19.56
N LYS A 160 -37.64 -15.43 -19.96
CA LYS A 160 -38.63 -16.24 -19.22
C LYS A 160 -38.38 -17.75 -19.09
N SER A 161 -37.23 -18.32 -19.45
CA SER A 161 -37.03 -19.76 -19.24
C SER A 161 -35.93 -20.06 -18.21
N GLU A 162 -36.38 -20.48 -17.02
CA GLU A 162 -35.60 -21.24 -16.02
C GLU A 162 -35.28 -22.67 -16.50
N ASP A 163 -35.45 -22.99 -17.79
CA ASP A 163 -35.34 -24.35 -18.30
C ASP A 163 -33.87 -24.73 -18.57
N GLU A 164 -33.23 -25.37 -17.58
CA GLU A 164 -31.95 -26.12 -17.72
C GLU A 164 -31.95 -27.04 -18.96
N VAL A 165 -33.13 -27.50 -19.38
CA VAL A 165 -33.37 -28.39 -20.53
C VAL A 165 -32.89 -27.78 -21.85
N SER A 166 -32.98 -26.45 -22.03
CA SER A 166 -32.58 -25.79 -23.28
C SER A 166 -31.06 -25.77 -23.46
N LEU A 167 -30.31 -25.55 -22.38
CA LEU A 167 -28.84 -25.49 -22.36
C LEU A 167 -28.21 -26.85 -22.68
N ASP A 168 -28.84 -27.94 -22.23
CA ASP A 168 -28.38 -29.30 -22.52
C ASP A 168 -28.68 -29.73 -23.96
N LEU A 169 -29.78 -29.25 -24.56
CA LEU A 169 -30.07 -29.46 -25.97
C LEU A 169 -29.01 -28.78 -26.86
N THR A 170 -28.70 -27.52 -26.59
CA THR A 170 -27.68 -26.75 -27.32
C THR A 170 -26.30 -27.38 -27.17
N ARG A 171 -25.92 -27.78 -25.94
CA ARG A 171 -24.67 -28.52 -25.70
C ARG A 171 -24.63 -29.87 -26.43
N SER A 172 -25.76 -30.58 -26.50
CA SER A 172 -25.87 -31.87 -27.20
C SER A 172 -25.73 -31.69 -28.71
N MET A 173 -26.37 -30.66 -29.29
CA MET A 173 -26.23 -30.30 -30.70
C MET A 173 -24.79 -29.93 -31.04
N ILE A 174 -24.18 -29.04 -30.27
CA ILE A 174 -22.77 -28.62 -30.46
C ILE A 174 -21.81 -29.83 -30.36
N ARG A 175 -22.03 -30.76 -29.42
CA ARG A 175 -21.25 -32.01 -29.34
C ARG A 175 -21.45 -32.92 -30.56
N ARG A 176 -22.66 -33.02 -31.09
CA ARG A 176 -22.95 -33.81 -32.30
C ARG A 176 -22.30 -33.18 -33.53
N ILE A 177 -22.37 -31.85 -33.66
CA ILE A 177 -21.70 -31.07 -34.70
C ILE A 177 -20.18 -31.25 -34.59
N SER A 178 -19.60 -31.09 -33.40
CA SER A 178 -18.18 -31.35 -33.13
C SER A 178 -17.72 -32.71 -33.63
N ARG A 179 -18.42 -33.78 -33.24
CA ARG A 179 -18.10 -35.16 -33.63
C ARG A 179 -18.31 -35.39 -35.12
N PHE A 180 -19.30 -34.73 -35.71
CA PHE A 180 -19.55 -34.80 -37.13
C PHE A 180 -18.41 -34.12 -37.89
N TYR A 181 -18.06 -32.87 -37.60
CA TYR A 181 -17.03 -32.14 -38.33
C TYR A 181 -15.59 -32.42 -37.86
N SER A 182 -15.41 -33.27 -36.84
CA SER A 182 -14.11 -33.58 -36.22
C SER A 182 -13.41 -32.34 -35.66
N ILE A 183 -14.20 -31.38 -35.17
CA ILE A 183 -13.73 -30.11 -34.63
C ILE A 183 -13.18 -30.35 -33.21
N PRO A 184 -11.98 -29.86 -32.89
CA PRO A 184 -11.40 -29.98 -31.56
C PRO A 184 -12.35 -29.42 -30.48
N VAL A 185 -12.49 -30.17 -29.40
CA VAL A 185 -13.35 -29.77 -28.27
C VAL A 185 -12.88 -28.45 -27.65
N THR A 186 -11.57 -28.18 -27.67
CA THR A 186 -10.98 -26.93 -27.19
C THR A 186 -11.47 -25.73 -28.00
N GLN A 187 -11.47 -25.81 -29.33
CA GLN A 187 -11.94 -24.74 -30.22
C GLN A 187 -13.40 -24.38 -29.93
N ILE A 188 -14.26 -25.40 -29.82
CA ILE A 188 -15.68 -25.20 -29.52
C ILE A 188 -15.89 -24.53 -28.16
N ARG A 189 -15.15 -24.94 -27.13
CA ARG A 189 -15.25 -24.31 -25.80
C ARG A 189 -14.85 -22.84 -25.84
N LEU A 190 -13.77 -22.50 -26.55
CA LEU A 190 -13.33 -21.11 -26.69
C LEU A 190 -14.40 -20.27 -27.39
N LEU A 191 -14.96 -20.75 -28.50
CA LEU A 191 -16.02 -20.05 -29.24
C LEU A 191 -17.30 -19.92 -28.41
N CYS A 192 -17.73 -20.98 -27.71
CA CYS A 192 -18.92 -20.92 -26.85
C CYS A 192 -18.77 -19.89 -25.74
N VAL A 193 -17.61 -19.84 -25.06
CA VAL A 193 -17.37 -18.82 -24.03
C VAL A 193 -17.35 -17.41 -24.66
N GLY A 194 -16.74 -17.24 -25.83
CA GLY A 194 -16.70 -15.96 -26.53
C GLY A 194 -18.09 -15.43 -26.90
N VAL A 195 -18.96 -16.30 -27.45
CA VAL A 195 -20.35 -15.94 -27.80
C VAL A 195 -21.17 -15.60 -26.56
N VAL A 196 -20.96 -16.29 -25.43
CA VAL A 196 -21.65 -15.96 -24.18
C VAL A 196 -21.27 -14.56 -23.67
N LEU A 197 -19.98 -14.20 -23.75
CA LEU A 197 -19.51 -12.86 -23.40
C LEU A 197 -20.04 -11.78 -24.36
N GLU A 198 -20.17 -12.11 -25.65
CA GLU A 198 -20.74 -11.22 -26.68
C GLU A 198 -22.23 -10.90 -26.43
N GLN A 199 -23.00 -11.89 -25.96
CA GLN A 199 -24.47 -11.79 -25.86
C GLN A 199 -24.99 -11.21 -24.54
N GLU A 200 -24.14 -10.81 -23.59
CA GLU A 200 -24.60 -10.31 -22.29
C GLU A 200 -25.38 -8.97 -22.43
N ARG A 201 -26.71 -9.05 -22.27
CA ARG A 201 -27.65 -7.92 -22.45
C ARG A 201 -28.23 -7.35 -21.14
N SER A 202 -28.31 -8.13 -20.06
CA SER A 202 -29.01 -7.77 -18.80
C SER A 202 -28.38 -8.38 -17.54
N HIS A 203 -28.68 -7.83 -16.35
CA HIS A 203 -28.16 -8.31 -15.05
C HIS A 203 -28.60 -9.74 -14.68
N SER A 204 -29.77 -10.21 -15.14
CA SER A 204 -30.26 -11.58 -14.90
C SER A 204 -29.44 -12.65 -15.61
N ASN A 205 -28.67 -12.29 -16.65
CA ASN A 205 -27.84 -13.22 -17.41
C ASN A 205 -26.44 -13.43 -16.81
N PHE A 206 -26.11 -12.73 -15.72
CA PHE A 206 -24.77 -12.78 -15.14
C PHE A 206 -24.46 -14.11 -14.47
N GLU A 207 -25.38 -14.63 -13.65
CA GLU A 207 -25.18 -15.91 -12.95
C GLU A 207 -24.99 -17.05 -13.95
N THR A 208 -25.83 -17.11 -14.99
CA THR A 208 -25.73 -18.06 -16.10
C THR A 208 -24.39 -17.93 -16.85
N THR A 209 -23.92 -16.71 -17.08
CA THR A 209 -22.64 -16.42 -17.74
C THR A 209 -21.46 -16.89 -16.89
N SER A 210 -21.44 -16.56 -15.60
CA SER A 210 -20.44 -17.00 -14.62
C SER A 210 -20.38 -18.53 -14.53
N ASP A 211 -21.54 -19.18 -14.50
CA ASP A 211 -21.67 -20.64 -14.45
C ASP A 211 -21.07 -21.31 -15.68
N ILE A 212 -21.39 -20.80 -16.87
CA ILE A 212 -20.87 -21.32 -18.14
C ILE A 212 -19.35 -21.13 -18.20
N ILE A 213 -18.84 -19.96 -17.80
CA ILE A 213 -17.40 -19.68 -17.74
C ILE A 213 -16.72 -20.69 -16.81
N THR A 214 -17.18 -20.78 -15.57
CA THR A 214 -16.57 -21.63 -14.52
C THR A 214 -16.55 -23.12 -14.92
N LYS A 215 -17.66 -23.61 -15.50
CA LYS A 215 -17.77 -25.00 -16.01
C LYS A 215 -16.79 -25.29 -17.16
N ASN A 216 -16.44 -24.29 -17.97
CA ASN A 216 -15.46 -24.44 -19.06
C ASN A 216 -14.01 -24.21 -18.60
N LEU A 217 -13.80 -23.38 -17.57
CA LEU A 217 -12.49 -23.01 -17.05
C LEU A 217 -11.67 -24.21 -16.58
N SER A 218 -12.28 -25.12 -15.80
CA SER A 218 -11.64 -26.36 -15.34
C SER A 218 -11.15 -27.25 -16.50
N LYS A 219 -11.87 -27.22 -17.63
CA LYS A 219 -11.58 -28.07 -18.79
C LYS A 219 -10.64 -27.41 -19.80
N LEU A 220 -10.49 -26.09 -19.74
CA LEU A 220 -9.52 -25.32 -20.53
C LEU A 220 -8.13 -25.31 -19.88
N LYS A 221 -8.04 -25.37 -18.54
CA LYS A 221 -6.78 -25.50 -17.79
C LYS A 221 -5.92 -26.68 -18.24
N THR A 222 -6.53 -27.79 -18.66
CA THR A 222 -5.84 -29.03 -19.06
C THR A 222 -5.57 -29.14 -20.56
N ALA A 223 -5.98 -28.16 -21.37
CA ALA A 223 -5.91 -28.25 -22.84
C ALA A 223 -4.58 -27.71 -23.39
N SER A 224 -3.89 -28.51 -24.22
CA SER A 224 -2.70 -28.05 -24.97
C SER A 224 -3.09 -27.48 -26.33
N LEU A 225 -2.95 -26.16 -26.53
CA LEU A 225 -3.33 -25.45 -27.76
C LEU A 225 -2.27 -25.48 -28.88
N VAL A 226 -1.09 -26.04 -28.62
CA VAL A 226 0.19 -25.72 -29.30
C VAL A 226 0.25 -26.09 -30.80
N LYS A 227 -0.76 -26.72 -31.41
CA LYS A 227 -0.64 -27.26 -32.79
C LYS A 227 -1.83 -27.01 -33.72
N ASP A 228 -2.90 -26.35 -33.28
CA ASP A 228 -4.11 -26.21 -34.09
C ASP A 228 -4.41 -24.75 -34.47
N PRO A 229 -4.24 -24.35 -35.75
CA PRO A 229 -4.49 -22.98 -36.20
C PRO A 229 -5.96 -22.53 -35.98
N MET A 230 -6.91 -23.47 -36.05
CA MET A 230 -8.32 -23.17 -35.83
C MET A 230 -8.64 -22.86 -34.35
N ALA A 231 -7.87 -23.46 -33.43
CA ALA A 231 -7.97 -23.16 -32.01
C ALA A 231 -7.31 -21.83 -31.63
N VAL A 232 -6.28 -21.41 -32.37
CA VAL A 232 -5.66 -20.07 -32.23
C VAL A 232 -6.65 -18.99 -32.67
N GLU A 233 -7.33 -19.16 -33.81
CA GLU A 233 -8.36 -18.22 -34.29
C GLU A 233 -9.52 -18.07 -33.28
N ALA A 234 -9.98 -19.19 -32.71
CA ALA A 234 -10.99 -19.16 -31.66
C ALA A 234 -10.51 -18.48 -30.37
N ALA A 235 -9.21 -18.59 -30.03
CA ALA A 235 -8.62 -17.88 -28.89
C ALA A 235 -8.54 -16.37 -29.14
N ILE A 236 -8.18 -15.95 -30.36
CA ILE A 236 -8.18 -14.53 -30.75
C ILE A 236 -9.58 -13.95 -30.60
N PHE A 237 -10.60 -14.60 -31.16
CA PHE A 237 -11.99 -14.18 -31.00
C PHE A 237 -12.39 -14.05 -29.53
N LEU A 238 -12.11 -15.07 -28.70
CA LEU A 238 -12.42 -15.01 -27.27
C LEU A 238 -11.70 -13.84 -26.58
N SER A 239 -10.45 -13.55 -26.94
CA SER A 239 -9.70 -12.45 -26.35
C SER A 239 -10.31 -11.09 -26.64
N GLU A 240 -10.80 -10.87 -27.87
CA GLU A 240 -11.51 -9.64 -28.25
C GLU A 240 -12.80 -9.48 -27.46
N GLN A 241 -13.56 -10.57 -27.29
CA GLN A 241 -14.79 -10.56 -26.50
C GLN A 241 -14.53 -10.31 -25.01
N ILE A 242 -13.45 -10.87 -24.44
CA ILE A 242 -13.03 -10.59 -23.06
C ILE A 242 -12.71 -9.10 -22.89
N ILE A 243 -11.91 -8.53 -23.80
CA ILE A 243 -11.53 -7.10 -23.77
C ILE A 243 -12.78 -6.23 -23.86
N HIS A 244 -13.69 -6.55 -24.79
CA HIS A 244 -14.93 -5.81 -24.96
C HIS A 244 -15.83 -5.90 -23.72
N TYR A 245 -15.97 -7.09 -23.13
CA TYR A 245 -16.76 -7.34 -21.93
C TYR A 245 -16.24 -6.56 -20.73
N ILE A 246 -14.94 -6.67 -20.44
CA ILE A 246 -14.31 -5.95 -19.32
C ILE A 246 -14.45 -4.44 -19.52
N SER A 247 -14.20 -3.94 -20.73
CA SER A 247 -14.38 -2.51 -21.06
C SER A 247 -15.83 -2.06 -20.85
N LYS A 248 -16.81 -2.84 -21.31
CA LYS A 248 -18.23 -2.53 -21.17
C LYS A 248 -18.68 -2.48 -19.70
N ILE A 249 -18.30 -3.45 -18.87
CA ILE A 249 -18.63 -3.44 -17.44
C ILE A 249 -17.93 -2.29 -16.73
N THR A 250 -16.66 -2.06 -17.05
CA THR A 250 -15.86 -1.03 -16.40
C THR A 250 -16.36 0.38 -16.76
N ASN A 251 -16.79 0.61 -18.00
CA ASN A 251 -17.36 1.90 -18.44
C ASN A 251 -18.79 2.15 -17.91
N ARG A 252 -19.54 1.10 -17.55
CA ARG A 252 -20.88 1.23 -16.94
C ARG A 252 -20.81 1.72 -15.50
N GLN A 253 -19.67 1.57 -14.85
CA GLN A 253 -19.48 1.92 -13.46
C GLN A 253 -18.96 3.37 -13.31
N ASN A 254 -19.54 4.13 -12.39
CA ASN A 254 -19.20 5.55 -12.17
C ASN A 254 -17.76 5.73 -11.67
N SER A 255 -17.18 6.91 -11.97
CA SER A 255 -15.84 7.35 -11.53
C SER A 255 -15.60 7.33 -10.00
N VAL A 256 -16.66 7.19 -9.20
CA VAL A 256 -16.61 7.20 -7.72
C VAL A 256 -16.12 5.86 -7.14
N LEU A 257 -16.07 4.79 -7.93
CA LEU A 257 -15.72 3.45 -7.44
C LEU A 257 -14.24 3.28 -7.05
N PHE A 258 -13.35 4.04 -7.68
CA PHE A 258 -11.93 3.80 -7.58
C PHE A 258 -11.19 4.87 -6.78
N LEU A 259 -11.67 6.12 -6.68
CA LEU A 259 -11.08 7.13 -5.81
C LEU A 259 -12.00 8.36 -5.62
N PRO A 260 -12.26 8.83 -4.38
CA PRO A 260 -11.96 8.21 -3.09
C PRO A 260 -12.96 7.08 -2.79
N VAL A 261 -12.47 5.93 -2.30
CA VAL A 261 -13.33 4.78 -2.00
C VAL A 261 -14.16 5.07 -0.74
N GLN A 262 -15.44 5.38 -0.92
CA GLN A 262 -16.37 5.64 0.17
C GLN A 262 -16.92 4.33 0.77
N CYS A 263 -17.29 4.31 2.06
CA CYS A 263 -17.75 3.08 2.71
C CYS A 263 -19.05 2.51 2.10
N GLU A 264 -19.88 3.38 1.55
CA GLU A 264 -21.17 3.07 0.92
C GLU A 264 -21.01 2.38 -0.45
N THR A 265 -19.82 2.41 -1.06
CA THR A 265 -19.54 1.77 -2.35
C THR A 265 -19.05 0.33 -2.23
N SER A 266 -18.92 -0.22 -1.02
CA SER A 266 -18.44 -1.59 -0.81
C SER A 266 -19.32 -2.65 -1.49
N THR A 267 -20.64 -2.51 -1.42
CA THR A 267 -21.60 -3.42 -2.09
C THR A 267 -21.49 -3.31 -3.62
N VAL A 268 -21.31 -2.11 -4.14
CA VAL A 268 -21.11 -1.86 -5.57
C VAL A 268 -19.77 -2.44 -6.04
N PHE A 269 -18.72 -2.30 -5.25
CA PHE A 269 -17.41 -2.90 -5.53
C PHE A 269 -17.45 -4.44 -5.43
N PHE A 270 -18.17 -5.01 -4.47
CA PHE A 270 -18.37 -6.46 -4.40
C PHE A 270 -19.14 -6.99 -5.61
N ALA A 271 -20.20 -6.29 -6.04
CA ALA A 271 -20.91 -6.63 -7.27
C ALA A 271 -19.97 -6.55 -8.49
N TYR A 272 -19.18 -5.48 -8.60
CA TYR A 272 -18.16 -5.33 -9.64
C TYR A 272 -17.14 -6.47 -9.65
N CYS A 273 -16.63 -6.87 -8.47
CA CYS A 273 -15.70 -7.99 -8.33
C CYS A 273 -16.35 -9.32 -8.73
N HIS A 274 -17.59 -9.53 -8.30
CA HIS A 274 -18.38 -10.70 -8.65
C HIS A 274 -18.56 -10.78 -10.17
N TYR A 275 -18.82 -9.64 -10.83
CA TYR A 275 -19.01 -9.58 -12.26
C TYR A 275 -17.77 -9.93 -13.09
N LEU A 276 -16.60 -9.50 -12.63
CA LEU A 276 -15.36 -9.66 -13.40
C LEU A 276 -14.54 -10.88 -13.00
N SER A 277 -14.71 -11.44 -11.79
CA SER A 277 -13.86 -12.55 -11.32
C SER A 277 -13.82 -13.76 -12.27
N PRO A 278 -14.95 -14.29 -12.79
CA PRO A 278 -14.92 -15.45 -13.69
C PRO A 278 -14.13 -15.17 -14.98
N VAL A 279 -14.22 -13.93 -15.49
CA VAL A 279 -13.54 -13.49 -16.71
C VAL A 279 -12.05 -13.26 -16.46
N LEU A 280 -11.68 -12.71 -15.30
CA LEU A 280 -10.28 -12.57 -14.91
C LEU A 280 -9.61 -13.94 -14.68
N ASP A 281 -10.35 -14.89 -14.12
CA ASP A 281 -9.85 -16.27 -13.98
C ASP A 281 -9.61 -16.93 -15.37
N LEU A 282 -10.35 -16.54 -16.42
CA LEU A 282 -10.06 -16.94 -17.81
C LEU A 282 -8.78 -16.26 -18.33
N CYS A 283 -8.57 -14.97 -18.03
CA CYS A 283 -7.38 -14.23 -18.43
C CYS A 283 -6.09 -14.82 -17.83
N ALA A 284 -6.18 -15.44 -16.66
CA ALA A 284 -5.06 -16.06 -15.96
C ALA A 284 -4.62 -17.41 -16.57
N LEU A 285 -5.34 -17.95 -17.55
CA LEU A 285 -5.00 -19.24 -18.16
C LEU A 285 -3.70 -19.17 -18.98
N ASN A 286 -2.87 -20.22 -18.92
CA ASN A 286 -1.63 -20.32 -19.71
C ASN A 286 -1.86 -20.53 -21.23
N ILE A 287 -3.13 -20.51 -21.67
CA ILE A 287 -3.52 -20.62 -23.07
C ILE A 287 -3.07 -19.42 -23.91
N TRP A 288 -2.95 -18.24 -23.27
CA TRP A 288 -2.64 -16.97 -23.94
C TRP A 288 -1.17 -16.84 -24.31
N GLU A 289 -0.26 -17.38 -23.49
CA GLU A 289 1.20 -17.31 -23.71
C GLU A 289 1.63 -18.12 -24.93
N LYS A 290 0.89 -19.17 -25.27
CA LYS A 290 1.17 -20.08 -26.39
C LYS A 290 0.59 -19.62 -27.72
N ALA A 291 -0.25 -18.58 -27.69
CA ALA A 291 -0.91 -18.07 -28.89
C ALA A 291 -0.09 -17.00 -29.62
N GLU A 292 1.02 -16.48 -29.03
CA GLU A 292 1.94 -15.40 -29.47
C GLU A 292 1.31 -14.07 -29.95
N VAL A 293 0.11 -14.10 -30.50
CA VAL A 293 -0.67 -13.02 -31.11
C VAL A 293 -1.54 -12.29 -30.08
N CYS A 294 -1.78 -12.89 -28.91
CA CYS A 294 -2.80 -12.43 -27.97
C CYS A 294 -2.20 -11.66 -26.78
N HIS A 295 -2.10 -10.33 -26.89
CA HIS A 295 -1.66 -9.43 -25.80
C HIS A 295 -2.77 -9.17 -24.76
N LEU A 296 -3.53 -10.20 -24.38
CA LEU A 296 -4.72 -10.07 -23.53
C LEU A 296 -4.39 -9.48 -22.15
N LYS A 297 -3.37 -10.01 -21.46
CA LYS A 297 -2.98 -9.56 -20.11
C LYS A 297 -2.68 -8.05 -20.09
N GLU A 298 -1.94 -7.57 -21.09
CA GLU A 298 -1.58 -6.15 -21.21
C GLU A 298 -2.76 -5.27 -21.64
N ALA A 299 -3.67 -5.78 -22.48
CA ALA A 299 -4.89 -5.07 -22.84
C ALA A 299 -5.83 -4.90 -21.64
N VAL A 300 -6.05 -5.96 -20.85
CA VAL A 300 -6.87 -5.93 -19.63
C VAL A 300 -6.28 -4.98 -18.59
N LYS A 301 -4.97 -5.06 -18.36
CA LYS A 301 -4.25 -4.13 -17.48
C LYS A 301 -4.46 -2.68 -17.90
N ARG A 302 -4.32 -2.36 -19.20
CA ARG A 302 -4.53 -1.01 -19.73
C ARG A 302 -5.96 -0.50 -19.54
N ILE A 303 -6.98 -1.35 -19.70
CA ILE A 303 -8.38 -0.96 -19.45
C ILE A 303 -8.54 -0.50 -18.00
N PHE A 304 -8.14 -1.33 -17.04
CA PHE A 304 -8.26 -0.98 -15.62
C PHE A 304 -7.47 0.28 -15.25
N GLN A 305 -6.22 0.38 -15.71
CA GLN A 305 -5.39 1.57 -15.49
C GLN A 305 -6.03 2.84 -16.06
N THR A 306 -6.64 2.77 -17.23
CA THR A 306 -7.31 3.91 -17.87
C THR A 306 -8.53 4.35 -17.05
N THR A 307 -9.37 3.42 -16.61
CA THR A 307 -10.55 3.75 -15.79
C THR A 307 -10.15 4.33 -14.43
N ILE A 308 -9.14 3.75 -13.78
CA ILE A 308 -8.63 4.27 -12.52
C ILE A 308 -8.06 5.67 -12.73
N ARG A 309 -7.29 5.92 -13.81
CA ARG A 309 -6.80 7.26 -14.16
C ARG A 309 -7.90 8.29 -14.35
N VAL A 310 -9.02 7.93 -14.99
CA VAL A 310 -10.17 8.84 -15.12
C VAL A 310 -10.73 9.22 -13.75
N SER A 311 -10.82 8.24 -12.83
CA SER A 311 -11.30 8.47 -11.46
C SER A 311 -10.33 9.34 -10.66
N ILE A 312 -9.03 9.05 -10.76
CA ILE A 312 -7.96 9.87 -10.18
C ILE A 312 -7.99 11.29 -10.75
N GLY A 313 -8.15 11.44 -12.06
CA GLY A 313 -8.23 12.74 -12.73
C GLY A 313 -9.40 13.58 -12.25
N HIS A 314 -10.56 12.98 -12.00
CA HIS A 314 -11.69 13.68 -11.38
C HIS A 314 -11.36 14.14 -9.96
N TRP A 315 -10.80 13.27 -9.13
CA TRP A 315 -10.35 13.65 -7.79
C TRP A 315 -9.28 14.76 -7.82
N LEU A 316 -8.30 14.67 -8.73
CA LEU A 316 -7.25 15.66 -8.92
C LEU A 316 -7.81 17.00 -9.38
N SER A 317 -8.82 17.03 -10.26
CA SER A 317 -9.45 18.29 -10.67
C SER A 317 -10.11 19.02 -9.49
N VAL A 318 -10.72 18.28 -8.56
CA VAL A 318 -11.26 18.84 -7.32
C VAL A 318 -10.13 19.30 -6.41
N PHE A 319 -9.07 18.50 -6.29
CA PHE A 319 -7.89 18.82 -5.49
C PHE A 319 -7.20 20.12 -5.98
N ASP A 320 -6.99 20.24 -7.29
CA ASP A 320 -6.35 21.39 -7.94
C ASP A 320 -7.18 22.67 -7.87
N SER A 321 -8.50 22.56 -7.80
CA SER A 321 -9.41 23.73 -7.70
C SER A 321 -9.20 24.56 -6.44
N ARG A 322 -8.68 23.94 -5.36
CA ARG A 322 -8.44 24.58 -4.06
C ARG A 322 -7.03 24.28 -3.54
N LYS A 323 -6.06 24.15 -4.45
CA LYS A 323 -4.64 23.93 -4.11
C LYS A 323 -3.99 25.06 -3.29
N ASP A 324 -4.66 26.19 -3.16
CA ASP A 324 -4.19 27.32 -2.36
C ASP A 324 -4.69 27.27 -0.91
N ASP A 325 -5.62 26.37 -0.60
CA ASP A 325 -6.18 26.17 0.74
C ASP A 325 -5.51 24.97 1.42
N SER A 326 -4.63 25.25 2.37
CA SER A 326 -3.87 24.22 3.09
C SER A 326 -4.74 23.27 3.90
N ASP A 327 -5.82 23.78 4.49
CA ASP A 327 -6.70 22.97 5.34
C ASP A 327 -7.47 21.99 4.47
N PHE A 328 -7.89 22.45 3.28
CA PHE A 328 -8.46 21.59 2.25
C PHE A 328 -7.46 20.54 1.76
N ILE A 329 -6.22 20.92 1.45
CA ILE A 329 -5.18 19.97 1.02
C ILE A 329 -4.92 18.91 2.10
N CYS A 330 -4.78 19.33 3.36
CA CYS A 330 -4.57 18.41 4.49
C CYS A 330 -5.74 17.43 4.61
N GLN A 331 -6.98 17.92 4.58
CA GLN A 331 -8.18 17.07 4.63
C GLN A 331 -8.22 16.06 3.48
N LYS A 332 -7.83 16.46 2.27
CA LYS A 332 -7.81 15.58 1.10
C LYS A 332 -6.72 14.52 1.18
N ILE A 333 -5.55 14.85 1.73
CA ILE A 333 -4.47 13.89 2.01
C ILE A 333 -4.91 12.89 3.09
N ASP A 334 -5.56 13.35 4.15
CA ASP A 334 -6.10 12.49 5.19
C ASP A 334 -7.20 11.57 4.64
N GLU A 335 -8.10 12.10 3.82
CA GLU A 335 -9.17 11.33 3.15
C GLU A 335 -8.58 10.19 2.33
N ILE A 336 -7.59 10.47 1.46
CA ILE A 336 -6.98 9.44 0.62
C ILE A 336 -6.15 8.45 1.45
N HIS A 337 -5.46 8.90 2.50
CA HIS A 337 -4.74 8.04 3.43
C HIS A 337 -5.68 7.04 4.09
N ILE A 338 -6.81 7.51 4.64
CA ILE A 338 -7.80 6.67 5.32
C ILE A 338 -8.47 5.69 4.33
N CYS A 339 -8.88 6.17 3.15
CA CYS A 339 -9.51 5.34 2.13
C CYS A 339 -8.59 4.20 1.69
N LEU A 340 -7.35 4.52 1.30
CA LEU A 340 -6.39 3.52 0.86
C LEU A 340 -6.00 2.59 2.02
N ARG A 341 -5.80 3.08 3.24
CA ARG A 341 -5.51 2.21 4.40
C ARG A 341 -6.61 1.20 4.67
N LYS A 342 -7.87 1.58 4.47
CA LYS A 342 -9.04 0.71 4.70
C LYS A 342 -9.27 -0.28 3.56
N PHE A 343 -9.09 0.12 2.31
CA PHE A 343 -9.56 -0.66 1.15
C PHE A 343 -8.44 -1.22 0.26
N SER A 344 -7.20 -0.73 0.35
CA SER A 344 -6.08 -1.13 -0.52
C SER A 344 -5.90 -2.63 -0.62
N LYS A 345 -5.92 -3.36 0.49
CA LYS A 345 -5.72 -4.83 0.48
C LYS A 345 -6.76 -5.57 -0.35
N ASN A 346 -8.04 -5.19 -0.25
CA ASN A 346 -9.12 -5.83 -1.00
C ASN A 346 -9.03 -5.48 -2.48
N TYR A 347 -8.71 -4.23 -2.79
CA TYR A 347 -8.51 -3.78 -4.16
C TYR A 347 -7.29 -4.43 -4.79
N ASP A 348 -6.16 -4.48 -4.09
CA ASP A 348 -4.94 -5.16 -4.54
C ASP A 348 -5.20 -6.64 -4.81
N ALA A 349 -5.86 -7.36 -3.91
CA ALA A 349 -6.21 -8.76 -4.14
C ALA A 349 -7.07 -8.98 -5.39
N PHE A 350 -7.97 -8.04 -5.71
CA PHE A 350 -8.79 -8.11 -6.91
C PHE A 350 -7.99 -7.74 -8.18
N PHE A 351 -7.27 -6.62 -8.16
CA PHE A 351 -6.51 -6.12 -9.32
C PHE A 351 -5.25 -6.92 -9.61
N GLU A 352 -4.72 -7.69 -8.65
CA GLU A 352 -3.68 -8.68 -8.90
C GLU A 352 -4.14 -9.74 -9.91
N LYS A 353 -5.43 -10.11 -9.92
CA LYS A 353 -6.01 -10.95 -10.99
C LYS A 353 -6.05 -10.24 -12.35
N GLY A 354 -6.10 -8.91 -12.34
CA GLY A 354 -5.96 -8.03 -13.50
C GLY A 354 -4.51 -7.68 -13.85
N PHE A 355 -3.52 -8.36 -13.24
CA PHE A 355 -2.08 -8.27 -13.53
C PHE A 355 -1.40 -6.96 -13.12
N PHE A 356 -1.91 -6.23 -12.11
CA PHE A 356 -1.20 -5.10 -11.50
C PHE A 356 -1.64 -4.85 -10.05
N LYS A 357 -0.83 -4.10 -9.30
CA LYS A 357 -1.17 -3.67 -7.93
C LYS A 357 -1.85 -2.31 -7.97
N TYR A 358 -3.04 -2.23 -7.39
CA TYR A 358 -3.88 -1.04 -7.42
C TYR A 358 -3.28 0.09 -6.57
N SER A 359 -2.84 -0.22 -5.36
CA SER A 359 -2.26 0.77 -4.43
C SER A 359 -1.01 1.41 -5.02
N GLU A 360 -0.06 0.62 -5.53
CA GLU A 360 1.14 1.10 -6.22
C GLU A 360 0.80 1.99 -7.41
N PHE A 361 -0.19 1.60 -8.22
CA PHE A 361 -0.62 2.40 -9.37
C PHE A 361 -1.23 3.75 -8.95
N VAL A 362 -2.18 3.75 -8.01
CA VAL A 362 -2.82 4.98 -7.52
C VAL A 362 -1.79 5.95 -6.97
N ILE A 363 -0.85 5.47 -6.15
CA ILE A 363 0.19 6.31 -5.56
C ILE A 363 1.08 6.91 -6.64
N SER A 364 1.47 6.11 -7.65
CA SER A 364 2.33 6.60 -8.75
C SER A 364 1.68 7.72 -9.57
N GLU A 365 0.35 7.73 -9.68
CA GLU A 365 -0.39 8.74 -10.45
C GLU A 365 -0.67 10.02 -9.62
N ILE A 366 -0.82 9.91 -8.29
CA ILE A 366 -1.06 11.08 -7.41
C ILE A 366 0.21 11.74 -6.89
N ASP A 367 1.33 11.01 -6.79
CA ASP A 367 2.57 11.45 -6.13
C ASP A 367 3.05 12.81 -6.63
N GLU A 368 3.20 12.98 -7.94
CA GLU A 368 3.67 14.24 -8.53
C GLU A 368 2.68 15.39 -8.33
N HIS A 369 1.38 15.13 -8.39
CA HIS A 369 0.36 16.16 -8.22
C HIS A 369 0.26 16.65 -6.77
N VAL A 370 0.25 15.72 -5.81
CA VAL A 370 0.22 16.04 -4.39
C VAL A 370 1.49 16.78 -3.98
N GLU A 371 2.66 16.33 -4.43
CA GLU A 371 3.94 17.00 -4.14
C GLU A 371 3.95 18.45 -4.65
N LYS A 372 3.55 18.69 -5.90
CA LYS A 372 3.47 20.04 -6.47
C LYS A 372 2.48 20.93 -5.75
N ALA A 373 1.27 20.42 -5.45
CA ALA A 373 0.26 21.20 -4.77
C ALA A 373 0.67 21.58 -3.34
N VAL A 374 1.24 20.62 -2.58
CA VAL A 374 1.78 20.86 -1.24
C VAL A 374 2.89 21.90 -1.31
N ARG A 375 3.86 21.73 -2.22
CA ARG A 375 4.97 22.68 -2.39
C ARG A 375 4.47 24.09 -2.67
N SER A 376 3.60 24.25 -3.67
CA SER A 376 3.02 25.56 -4.02
C SER A 376 2.20 26.16 -2.88
N SER A 377 1.44 25.36 -2.14
CA SER A 377 0.66 25.82 -0.99
C SER A 377 1.59 26.32 0.12
N VAL A 378 2.59 25.54 0.49
CA VAL A 378 3.56 25.89 1.55
C VAL A 378 4.37 27.13 1.17
N GLU A 379 4.85 27.23 -0.06
CA GLU A 379 5.57 28.41 -0.58
C GLU A 379 4.71 29.67 -0.47
N LYS A 380 3.45 29.62 -0.94
CA LYS A 380 2.49 30.74 -0.79
C LYS A 380 2.21 31.10 0.66
N MET A 381 2.11 30.11 1.55
CA MET A 381 1.90 30.37 2.97
C MET A 381 3.08 31.12 3.59
N VAL A 382 4.30 30.76 3.20
CA VAL A 382 5.53 31.44 3.65
C VAL A 382 5.59 32.86 3.09
N GLU A 383 5.29 33.06 1.81
CA GLU A 383 5.28 34.38 1.16
C GLU A 383 4.26 35.35 1.82
N ASN A 384 3.09 34.84 2.18
CA ASN A 384 2.03 35.62 2.80
C ASN A 384 2.17 35.76 4.34
N LEU A 385 3.22 35.16 4.93
CA LEU A 385 3.40 35.14 6.37
C LEU A 385 3.91 36.50 6.90
N GLU A 386 3.01 37.26 7.52
CA GLU A 386 3.40 38.35 8.41
C GLU A 386 3.91 37.80 9.75
N HIS A 387 5.20 37.45 9.81
CA HIS A 387 5.85 36.84 10.98
C HIS A 387 5.74 37.68 12.27
N ARG A 388 5.51 38.99 12.17
CA ARG A 388 5.28 39.89 13.33
C ARG A 388 3.88 39.74 13.93
N ASN A 389 2.91 39.24 13.17
CA ASN A 389 1.55 39.02 13.63
C ASN A 389 1.43 37.66 14.32
N LYS A 390 1.27 37.68 15.65
CA LYS A 390 1.20 36.49 16.51
C LYS A 390 0.08 35.51 16.12
N GLN A 391 -1.09 36.01 15.71
CA GLN A 391 -2.24 35.17 15.35
C GLN A 391 -2.00 34.46 14.02
N LYS A 392 -1.54 35.21 12.99
CA LYS A 392 -1.17 34.64 11.69
C LYS A 392 -0.06 33.61 11.83
N LEU A 393 0.97 33.89 12.61
CA LEU A 393 2.07 32.96 12.91
C LEU A 393 1.58 31.68 13.61
N THR A 394 0.63 31.80 14.54
CA THR A 394 0.05 30.63 15.23
C THR A 394 -0.77 29.75 14.26
N SER A 395 -1.58 30.37 13.40
CA SER A 395 -2.35 29.63 12.38
C SER A 395 -1.42 28.97 11.37
N PHE A 396 -0.40 29.68 10.91
CA PHE A 396 0.62 29.15 10.00
C PHE A 396 1.31 27.91 10.57
N THR A 397 1.80 27.99 11.81
CA THR A 397 2.45 26.86 12.49
C THR A 397 1.51 25.66 12.62
N LYS A 398 0.26 25.89 13.06
CA LYS A 398 -0.73 24.81 13.19
C LYS A 398 -1.00 24.12 11.85
N ASN A 399 -1.24 24.88 10.79
CA ASN A 399 -1.60 24.32 9.49
C ASN A 399 -0.42 23.58 8.86
N THR A 400 0.78 24.16 8.91
CA THR A 400 1.99 23.53 8.35
C THR A 400 2.44 22.30 9.13
N MET A 401 2.35 22.29 10.46
CA MET A 401 2.63 21.09 11.27
C MET A 401 1.60 19.98 11.04
N ARG A 402 0.31 20.31 10.90
CA ARG A 402 -0.73 19.32 10.56
C ARG A 402 -0.50 18.72 9.18
N LEU A 403 -0.18 19.55 8.19
CA LEU A 403 0.11 19.08 6.84
C LEU A 403 1.37 18.20 6.81
N PHE A 404 2.42 18.58 7.57
CA PHE A 404 3.62 17.75 7.73
C PHE A 404 3.27 16.37 8.32
N ASP A 405 2.46 16.33 9.37
CA ASP A 405 2.07 15.07 10.01
C ASP A 405 1.20 14.20 9.08
N ALA A 406 0.25 14.79 8.37
CA ALA A 406 -0.58 14.09 7.38
C ALA A 406 0.28 13.44 6.28
N LEU A 407 1.23 14.19 5.73
CA LEU A 407 2.17 13.68 4.73
C LEU A 407 3.09 12.59 5.28
N ARG A 408 3.55 12.74 6.51
CA ARG A 408 4.34 11.71 7.18
C ARG A 408 3.56 10.41 7.32
N GLN A 409 2.35 10.47 7.86
CA GLN A 409 1.49 9.28 8.01
C GLN A 409 1.18 8.64 6.66
N PHE A 410 0.96 9.46 5.63
CA PHE A 410 0.80 9.01 4.25
C PHE A 410 2.05 8.25 3.78
N VAL A 411 3.24 8.86 3.81
CA VAL A 411 4.50 8.26 3.34
C VAL A 411 4.88 7.02 4.14
N GLU A 412 4.77 7.04 5.48
CA GLU A 412 5.09 5.90 6.35
C GLU A 412 4.23 4.67 6.02
N TYR A 413 2.96 4.86 5.68
CA TYR A 413 2.08 3.76 5.29
C TYR A 413 2.38 3.22 3.88
N PHE A 414 2.70 4.09 2.92
CA PHE A 414 2.85 3.71 1.51
C PHE A 414 4.26 3.30 1.10
N SER A 415 5.30 3.74 1.82
CA SER A 415 6.69 3.39 1.51
C SER A 415 6.92 1.86 1.44
N PRO A 416 6.34 1.02 2.33
CA PRO A 416 6.48 -0.44 2.23
C PRO A 416 5.69 -1.10 1.09
N LEU A 417 4.65 -0.43 0.57
CA LEU A 417 3.71 -1.02 -0.40
C LEU A 417 4.23 -0.96 -1.84
N THR A 418 5.36 -0.31 -2.07
CA THR A 418 5.74 0.15 -3.40
C THR A 418 7.20 -0.14 -3.67
N SER A 419 7.50 -0.53 -4.90
CA SER A 419 8.86 -0.93 -5.30
C SER A 419 9.70 0.26 -5.78
N THR A 420 9.04 1.38 -6.11
CA THR A 420 9.65 2.58 -6.68
C THR A 420 9.76 3.71 -5.66
N ARG A 421 10.84 4.50 -5.75
CA ARG A 421 10.98 5.72 -4.94
C ARG A 421 10.06 6.81 -5.49
N PHE A 422 9.05 7.18 -4.72
CA PHE A 422 8.21 8.36 -4.94
C PHE A 422 8.87 9.68 -4.58
N ARG A 423 8.42 10.78 -5.18
CA ARG A 423 8.88 12.14 -4.89
C ARG A 423 8.54 12.56 -3.47
N LEU A 424 7.37 12.16 -2.97
CA LEU A 424 6.94 12.42 -1.60
C LEU A 424 7.84 11.76 -0.53
N HIS A 425 8.74 10.83 -0.85
CA HIS A 425 9.71 10.33 0.14
C HIS A 425 10.60 11.44 0.71
N ASN A 426 10.83 12.51 -0.06
CA ASN A 426 11.62 13.67 0.34
C ASN A 426 10.74 14.88 0.70
N PHE A 427 9.46 14.67 1.05
CA PHE A 427 8.51 15.76 1.36
C PHE A 427 9.03 16.72 2.44
N GLU A 428 9.83 16.21 3.39
CA GLU A 428 10.37 17.02 4.49
C GLU A 428 11.20 18.24 4.01
N SER A 429 11.78 18.16 2.80
CA SER A 429 12.50 19.30 2.19
C SER A 429 11.61 20.51 1.91
N ILE A 430 10.32 20.28 1.66
CA ILE A 430 9.32 21.34 1.44
C ILE A 430 9.13 22.17 2.73
N PHE A 431 9.39 21.57 3.89
CA PHE A 431 9.14 22.17 5.20
C PHE A 431 10.39 22.78 5.85
N GLU A 432 11.55 22.83 5.18
CA GLU A 432 12.78 23.42 5.73
C GLU A 432 12.58 24.89 6.16
N THR A 433 11.92 25.71 5.32
CA THR A 433 11.63 27.12 5.63
C THR A 433 10.51 27.26 6.69
N PRO A 434 9.34 26.61 6.55
CA PRO A 434 8.29 26.62 7.59
C PRO A 434 8.78 26.20 8.98
N ALA A 435 9.67 25.21 9.05
CA ALA A 435 10.19 24.65 10.30
C ALA A 435 10.87 25.68 11.21
N ILE A 436 11.44 26.75 10.64
CA ILE A 436 12.04 27.86 11.38
C ILE A 436 10.97 28.56 12.26
N PHE A 437 9.75 28.68 11.75
CA PHE A 437 8.67 29.41 12.40
C PHE A 437 7.92 28.58 13.46
N TRP A 438 7.94 27.25 13.37
CA TRP A 438 7.21 26.39 14.29
C TRP A 438 7.53 26.68 15.75
N THR A 439 8.82 26.86 16.07
CA THR A 439 9.31 27.15 17.42
C THR A 439 8.96 28.56 17.92
N SER A 440 8.66 29.50 17.01
CA SER A 440 8.33 30.89 17.37
C SER A 440 6.96 31.00 18.01
N THR A 441 5.98 30.20 17.56
CA THR A 441 4.65 30.12 18.19
C THR A 441 4.74 29.61 19.62
N TRP A 442 5.62 28.63 19.88
CA TRP A 442 5.81 28.05 21.21
C TRP A 442 6.31 29.07 22.24
N ARG A 443 7.16 30.02 21.84
CA ARG A 443 7.61 31.12 22.72
C ARG A 443 6.44 31.98 23.22
N ILE A 444 5.47 32.25 22.34
CA ILE A 444 4.28 33.05 22.67
C ILE A 444 3.40 32.27 23.66
N VAL A 445 3.16 30.99 23.39
CA VAL A 445 2.37 30.11 24.27
C VAL A 445 3.04 29.98 25.64
N TYR A 446 4.36 29.79 25.67
CA TYR A 446 5.15 29.70 26.89
C TYR A 446 5.04 30.95 27.75
N LEU A 447 5.21 32.14 27.16
CA LEU A 447 5.15 33.40 27.88
C LEU A 447 3.81 33.56 28.63
N ASN A 448 2.70 33.25 27.95
CA ASN A 448 1.37 33.31 28.54
C ASN A 448 1.19 32.24 29.63
N PHE A 449 1.67 31.03 29.37
CA PHE A 449 1.61 29.91 30.31
C PHE A 449 2.36 30.19 31.61
N VAL A 450 3.58 30.71 31.52
CA VAL A 450 4.42 31.01 32.69
C VAL A 450 3.87 32.17 33.49
N LYS A 451 3.41 33.25 32.84
CA LYS A 451 2.75 34.36 33.53
C LYS A 451 1.58 33.86 34.36
N ARG A 452 0.69 33.07 33.75
CA ARG A 452 -0.46 32.50 34.45
C ARG A 452 -0.05 31.52 35.56
N SER A 453 0.98 30.71 35.34
CA SER A 453 1.49 29.78 36.36
C SER A 453 2.05 30.49 37.59
N ILE A 454 2.67 31.66 37.40
CA ILE A 454 3.15 32.48 38.51
C ILE A 454 1.99 33.18 39.22
N GLU A 455 1.02 33.74 38.48
CA GLU A 455 -0.20 34.35 39.06
C GLU A 455 -1.00 33.38 39.92
N VAL A 456 -1.27 32.17 39.41
CA VAL A 456 -2.03 31.13 40.14
C VAL A 456 -1.29 30.68 41.40
N ALA A 457 0.04 30.61 41.35
CA ALA A 457 0.85 30.34 42.53
C ALA A 457 0.63 31.39 43.63
N GLU A 458 0.49 32.67 43.25
CA GLU A 458 0.20 33.74 44.19
C GLU A 458 -1.24 33.69 44.73
N GLU A 459 -2.23 33.46 43.88
CA GLU A 459 -3.64 33.33 44.27
C GLU A 459 -3.82 32.21 45.32
N THR A 460 -3.12 31.08 45.11
CA THR A 460 -3.12 29.94 46.05
C THR A 460 -2.50 30.31 47.40
N ILE A 461 -1.45 31.14 47.42
CA ILE A 461 -0.80 31.62 48.66
C ILE A 461 -1.68 32.63 49.40
N ARG A 462 -2.47 33.44 48.70
CA ARG A 462 -3.35 34.46 49.27
C ARG A 462 -4.69 33.92 49.80
N GLY A 463 -4.98 32.63 49.66
CA GLY A 463 -6.19 32.00 50.20
C GLY A 463 -7.50 32.37 49.49
N ASN A 464 -7.45 33.06 48.35
CA ASN A 464 -8.61 33.43 47.54
C ASN A 464 -8.50 32.77 46.16
N PRO A 465 -9.10 31.58 45.93
CA PRO A 465 -9.33 31.09 44.58
C PRO A 465 -10.48 31.89 43.98
N SER A 466 -10.22 33.08 43.45
CA SER A 466 -11.25 33.85 42.75
C SER A 466 -11.56 33.25 41.38
N SER A 467 -12.80 32.80 41.24
CA SER A 467 -13.58 32.45 40.03
C SER A 467 -13.51 31.00 39.53
N PRO A 468 -14.68 30.36 39.27
CA PRO A 468 -14.73 29.14 38.48
C PRO A 468 -14.20 29.46 37.08
N VAL A 469 -13.36 28.55 36.59
CA VAL A 469 -12.80 28.55 35.25
C VAL A 469 -13.96 28.56 34.25
N GLU A 470 -14.01 29.52 33.33
CA GLU A 470 -14.89 29.43 32.17
C GLU A 470 -14.60 28.11 31.44
N GLU A 471 -15.56 27.20 31.54
CA GLU A 471 -15.61 25.92 30.86
C GLU A 471 -15.67 26.14 29.36
N LYS A 472 -14.52 26.22 28.70
CA LYS A 472 -14.30 25.83 27.29
C LYS A 472 -12.81 25.94 26.96
N GLY A 473 -12.03 24.92 27.37
CA GLY A 473 -10.68 24.69 26.83
C GLY A 473 -9.59 24.21 27.79
N ASN A 474 -9.81 24.26 29.10
CA ASN A 474 -8.71 24.22 30.10
C ASN A 474 -8.72 23.01 31.06
N ALA A 475 -9.25 21.85 30.66
CA ALA A 475 -9.23 20.65 31.51
C ALA A 475 -7.81 20.14 31.84
N PHE A 476 -6.83 20.37 30.94
CA PHE A 476 -5.42 20.04 31.19
C PHE A 476 -4.77 20.99 32.22
N PHE A 477 -5.18 22.26 32.21
CA PHE A 477 -4.65 23.26 33.14
C PHE A 477 -5.07 22.94 34.57
N THR A 478 -6.35 22.71 34.85
CA THR A 478 -6.86 22.44 36.20
C THR A 478 -6.30 21.17 36.84
N ALA A 479 -6.12 20.08 36.10
CA ALA A 479 -5.57 18.82 36.62
C ALA A 479 -4.10 18.97 37.07
N SER A 480 -3.28 19.62 36.25
CA SER A 480 -1.85 19.86 36.53
C SER A 480 -1.62 20.74 37.76
N PHE A 481 -2.48 21.76 37.97
CA PHE A 481 -2.38 22.65 39.12
C PHE A 481 -2.79 22.00 40.45
N SER A 482 -3.73 21.05 40.44
CA SER A 482 -4.14 20.34 41.66
C SER A 482 -3.06 19.41 42.23
N ALA A 483 -2.28 18.75 41.35
CA ALA A 483 -1.17 17.90 41.75
C ALA A 483 0.03 18.72 42.25
N ALA A 484 0.32 19.86 41.62
CA ALA A 484 1.39 20.76 42.07
C ALA A 484 1.09 21.38 43.44
N SER A 485 -0.15 21.76 43.75
CA SER A 485 -0.51 22.38 45.03
C SER A 485 -0.38 21.42 46.23
N MET A 486 -0.61 20.12 46.04
CA MET A 486 -0.43 19.10 47.08
C MET A 486 1.05 18.79 47.40
N ILE A 487 1.98 19.03 46.47
CA ILE A 487 3.43 18.80 46.65
C ILE A 487 4.14 20.03 47.29
N ASN A 488 3.52 21.21 47.29
CA ASN A 488 4.15 22.49 47.64
C ASN A 488 4.32 22.77 49.15
N LYS A 489 3.75 21.97 50.06
CA LYS A 489 3.97 22.17 51.50
C LYS A 489 5.35 21.70 51.97
N GLU A 490 6.01 20.81 51.23
CA GLU A 490 7.30 20.23 51.60
C GLU A 490 8.47 20.70 50.73
N THR A 491 8.21 21.39 49.61
CA THR A 491 9.26 21.82 48.68
C THR A 491 9.61 23.31 48.86
N GLU A 492 10.88 23.60 49.15
CA GLU A 492 11.44 24.98 49.24
C GLU A 492 11.61 25.62 47.84
N MET A 493 10.67 25.40 46.92
CA MET A 493 10.72 25.91 45.54
C MET A 493 9.41 26.60 45.19
N HIS A 494 9.47 27.55 44.26
CA HIS A 494 8.28 28.19 43.72
C HIS A 494 7.48 27.18 42.87
N SER A 495 6.17 27.08 43.06
CA SER A 495 5.32 26.05 42.45
C SER A 495 5.32 26.08 40.91
N SER A 496 5.47 27.26 40.32
CA SER A 496 5.58 27.43 38.86
C SER A 496 6.84 26.79 38.25
N THR A 497 7.84 26.41 39.06
CA THR A 497 9.09 25.76 38.62
C THR A 497 8.80 24.43 37.92
N ILE A 498 7.95 23.59 38.51
CA ILE A 498 7.60 22.27 37.95
C ILE A 498 6.86 22.46 36.62
N ASN A 499 5.93 23.42 36.56
CA ASN A 499 5.18 23.73 35.36
C ASN A 499 6.09 24.20 34.22
N THR A 500 7.08 25.04 34.51
CA THR A 500 8.08 25.50 33.53
C THR A 500 8.88 24.33 32.96
N ILE A 501 9.34 23.40 33.82
CA ILE A 501 10.10 22.22 33.39
C ILE A 501 9.20 21.29 32.54
N ALA A 502 7.97 21.05 32.99
CA ALA A 502 7.01 20.21 32.27
C ALA A 502 6.71 20.75 30.87
N PHE A 503 6.50 22.06 30.74
CA PHE A 503 6.31 22.70 29.44
C PHE A 503 7.52 22.50 28.52
N CYS A 504 8.74 22.72 29.04
CA CYS A 504 9.96 22.53 28.27
C CYS A 504 10.14 21.08 27.81
N SER A 505 9.77 20.09 28.65
CA SER A 505 9.76 18.68 28.28
C SER A 505 8.74 18.40 27.17
N ALA A 506 7.50 18.89 27.33
CA ALA A 506 6.43 18.68 26.35
C ALA A 506 6.78 19.25 24.96
N LEU A 507 7.38 20.43 24.90
CA LEU A 507 7.88 21.02 23.64
C LEU A 507 8.87 20.07 22.93
N CYS A 508 9.79 19.48 23.69
CA CYS A 508 10.78 18.57 23.12
C CYS A 508 10.14 17.24 22.69
N GLU A 509 9.18 16.72 23.45
CA GLU A 509 8.43 15.51 23.10
C GLU A 509 7.60 15.67 21.83
N ASP A 510 6.90 16.80 21.67
CA ASP A 510 6.13 17.09 20.46
C ASP A 510 7.04 17.17 19.23
N PHE A 511 8.24 17.74 19.38
CA PHE A 511 9.24 17.70 18.32
C PHE A 511 9.70 16.28 17.98
N GLN A 512 9.97 15.45 19.00
CA GLN A 512 10.35 14.04 18.77
C GLN A 512 9.24 13.27 18.04
N ARG A 513 7.97 13.56 18.36
CA ARG A 513 6.81 12.92 17.73
C ARG A 513 6.70 13.22 16.24
N LEU A 514 7.25 14.33 15.74
CA LEU A 514 7.32 14.61 14.29
C LEU A 514 8.22 13.60 13.56
N ASN A 515 9.13 12.92 14.25
CA ASN A 515 10.02 11.90 13.69
C ASN A 515 10.77 12.31 12.41
N ILE A 516 11.19 13.58 12.33
CA ILE A 516 11.92 14.15 11.19
C ILE A 516 13.15 13.28 10.85
N GLN A 517 13.32 12.96 9.56
CA GLN A 517 14.42 12.15 9.03
C GLN A 517 15.44 12.98 8.25
N ASN A 518 15.02 14.09 7.65
CA ASN A 518 15.86 15.02 6.91
C ASN A 518 16.86 15.68 7.89
N PRO A 519 18.18 15.59 7.63
CA PRO A 519 19.20 16.11 8.52
C PRO A 519 19.17 17.64 8.67
N ASN A 520 18.89 18.37 7.60
CA ASN A 520 18.84 19.84 7.60
C ASN A 520 17.66 20.34 8.43
N THR A 521 16.46 19.82 8.19
CA THR A 521 15.25 20.19 8.94
C THR A 521 15.42 19.84 10.41
N MET A 522 15.91 18.63 10.72
CA MET A 522 16.15 18.19 12.09
C MET A 522 17.18 19.07 12.81
N LEU A 523 18.25 19.47 12.12
CA LEU A 523 19.27 20.39 12.65
C LEU A 523 18.67 21.75 12.98
N LEU A 524 17.98 22.37 12.02
CA LEU A 524 17.37 23.69 12.16
C LEU A 524 16.38 23.72 13.34
N CYS A 525 15.49 22.74 13.41
CA CYS A 525 14.54 22.63 14.52
C CYS A 525 15.24 22.43 15.86
N SER A 526 16.24 21.54 15.93
CA SER A 526 16.96 21.26 17.19
C SER A 526 17.63 22.52 17.74
N LEU A 527 18.32 23.28 16.90
CA LEU A 527 18.94 24.55 17.29
C LEU A 527 17.90 25.59 17.74
N GLN A 528 16.79 25.69 17.01
CA GLN A 528 15.71 26.62 17.36
C GLN A 528 15.00 26.26 18.66
N ILE A 529 14.81 24.97 18.95
CA ILE A 529 14.22 24.53 20.21
C ILE A 529 15.18 24.82 21.37
N VAL A 530 16.49 24.54 21.22
CA VAL A 530 17.49 24.90 22.25
C VAL A 530 17.46 26.41 22.54
N ASN A 531 17.42 27.25 21.50
CA ASN A 531 17.28 28.70 21.69
C ASN A 531 15.97 29.05 22.41
N THR A 532 14.87 28.37 22.06
CA THR A 532 13.57 28.57 22.70
C THR A 532 13.62 28.18 24.18
N LEU A 533 14.22 27.04 24.53
CA LEU A 533 14.42 26.61 25.92
C LEU A 533 15.25 27.63 26.72
N ALA A 534 16.34 28.12 26.12
CA ALA A 534 17.18 29.16 26.72
C ALA A 534 16.40 30.45 26.98
N ASP A 535 15.62 30.93 26.01
CA ASP A 535 14.78 32.12 26.17
C ASP A 535 13.67 31.90 27.19
N CYS A 536 13.10 30.69 27.23
CA CYS A 536 12.09 30.29 28.21
C CYS A 536 12.62 30.40 29.65
N LEU A 537 13.81 29.86 29.90
CA LEU A 537 14.48 29.93 31.21
C LEU A 537 14.74 31.37 31.64
N LYS A 538 15.32 32.19 30.76
CA LYS A 538 15.59 33.61 31.05
C LYS A 538 14.31 34.38 31.37
N THR A 539 13.27 34.16 30.55
CA THR A 539 11.97 34.80 30.73
C THR A 539 11.34 34.42 32.08
N PHE A 540 11.42 33.14 32.45
CA PHE A 540 10.93 32.66 33.74
C PHE A 540 11.65 33.34 34.92
N ALA A 541 12.99 33.40 34.87
CA ALA A 541 13.78 34.06 35.91
C ALA A 541 13.44 35.55 36.06
N VAL A 542 13.33 36.27 34.94
CA VAL A 542 12.96 37.70 34.94
C VAL A 542 11.54 37.91 35.48
N LEU A 543 10.57 37.08 35.08
CA LEU A 543 9.19 37.20 35.56
C LEU A 543 9.08 36.92 37.06
N LEU A 544 9.77 35.91 37.57
CA LEU A 544 9.83 35.65 39.01
C LEU A 544 10.47 36.80 39.79
N ARG A 545 11.61 37.33 39.31
CA ARG A 545 12.25 38.50 39.93
C ARG A 545 11.30 39.70 39.97
N ASN A 546 10.61 39.97 38.88
CA ASN A 546 9.70 41.10 38.78
C ASN A 546 8.53 41.01 39.77
N GLN A 547 8.02 39.81 40.04
CA GLN A 547 6.97 39.59 41.04
C GLN A 547 7.44 39.87 42.48
N LEU A 548 8.72 39.59 42.78
CA LEU A 548 9.29 39.86 44.10
C LEU A 548 9.35 41.36 44.44
N TYR A 549 9.44 42.24 43.44
CA TYR A 549 9.34 43.69 43.68
C TYR A 549 7.94 44.13 44.13
N ILE A 550 6.89 43.38 43.76
CA ILE A 550 5.50 43.72 44.08
C ILE A 550 5.13 43.25 45.50
N THR A 551 5.53 42.04 45.88
CA THR A 551 5.28 41.51 47.23
C THR A 551 6.52 40.85 47.85
N PRO A 552 7.47 41.63 48.37
CA PRO A 552 8.70 41.09 48.93
C PRO A 552 8.42 40.35 50.24
N SER A 553 8.82 39.08 50.30
CA SER A 553 8.89 38.30 51.55
C SER A 553 10.04 37.32 51.48
N LEU A 554 10.71 37.08 52.61
CA LEU A 554 11.88 36.20 52.68
C LEU A 554 11.57 34.79 52.14
N GLU A 555 10.41 34.24 52.48
CA GLU A 555 9.99 32.92 52.01
C GLU A 555 9.81 32.88 50.48
N LYS A 556 9.17 33.90 49.89
CA LYS A 556 9.02 33.98 48.43
C LYS A 556 10.36 34.16 47.73
N MET A 557 11.27 34.95 48.28
CA MET A 557 12.60 35.15 47.71
C MET A 557 13.42 33.84 47.69
N ILE A 558 13.41 33.08 48.79
CA ILE A 558 14.05 31.76 48.87
C ILE A 558 13.46 30.80 47.84
N LYS A 559 12.12 30.66 47.81
CA LYS A 559 11.42 29.77 46.88
C LYS A 559 11.67 30.15 45.41
N ALA A 560 11.74 31.45 45.10
CA ALA A 560 12.03 31.95 43.76
C ALA A 560 13.48 31.67 43.35
N ALA A 561 14.47 31.98 44.19
CA ALA A 561 15.88 31.70 43.92
C ALA A 561 16.13 30.21 43.69
N ASN A 562 15.57 29.35 44.55
CA ASN A 562 15.64 27.90 44.39
C ASN A 562 14.93 27.42 43.12
N GLY A 563 13.76 27.99 42.79
CA GLY A 563 13.04 27.66 41.56
C GLY A 563 13.84 27.98 40.29
N ILE A 564 14.52 29.12 40.27
CA ILE A 564 15.38 29.55 39.16
C ILE A 564 16.62 28.64 39.05
N GLU A 565 17.32 28.37 40.17
CA GLU A 565 18.46 27.46 40.18
C GLU A 565 18.06 26.05 39.73
N HIS A 566 16.97 25.53 40.26
CA HIS A 566 16.50 24.18 39.95
C HIS A 566 16.11 24.03 38.48
N SER A 567 15.24 24.91 37.96
CA SER A 567 14.79 24.84 36.56
C SER A 567 15.93 24.97 35.57
N SER A 568 16.84 25.93 35.77
CA SER A 568 17.99 26.14 34.89
C SER A 568 18.96 24.95 34.91
N THR A 569 19.31 24.45 36.10
CA THR A 569 20.22 23.31 36.26
C THR A 569 19.61 22.02 35.71
N TYR A 570 18.32 21.78 35.96
CA TYR A 570 17.62 20.59 35.50
C TYR A 570 17.54 20.55 33.96
N ILE A 571 17.12 21.65 33.33
CA ILE A 571 17.06 21.72 31.87
C ILE A 571 18.46 21.58 31.27
N GLN A 572 19.49 22.23 31.83
CA GLN A 572 20.87 22.08 31.36
C GLN A 572 21.37 20.62 31.38
N LYS A 573 21.00 19.85 32.41
CA LYS A 573 21.42 18.44 32.52
C LYS A 573 20.64 17.50 31.60
N HIS A 574 19.42 17.87 31.20
CA HIS A 574 18.50 16.95 30.54
C HIS A 574 18.06 17.34 29.12
N PHE A 575 18.34 18.55 28.64
CA PHE A 575 17.88 18.99 27.31
C PHE A 575 18.36 18.09 26.16
N GLU A 576 19.59 17.56 26.23
CA GLU A 576 20.10 16.64 25.18
C GLU A 576 19.27 15.36 25.09
N ARG A 577 18.81 14.86 26.25
CA ARG A 577 17.93 13.70 26.35
C ARG A 577 16.53 14.06 25.86
N PHE A 578 15.98 15.20 26.29
CA PHE A 578 14.66 15.65 25.88
C PHE A 578 14.56 15.88 24.38
N LEU A 579 15.62 16.32 23.72
CA LEU A 579 15.64 16.50 22.26
C LEU A 579 16.13 15.27 21.50
N ASN A 580 16.56 14.21 22.18
CA ASN A 580 17.19 13.03 21.58
C ASN A 580 18.29 13.43 20.57
N LEU A 581 19.18 14.34 20.95
CA LEU A 581 20.25 14.84 20.07
C LEU A 581 21.19 13.72 19.59
N LYS A 582 21.18 12.56 20.28
CA LYS A 582 21.84 11.34 19.83
C LYS A 582 21.40 10.91 18.42
N LYS A 583 20.11 11.07 18.05
CA LYS A 583 19.61 10.77 16.69
C LYS A 583 20.27 11.70 15.68
N LEU A 584 20.26 13.00 15.93
CA LEU A 584 20.90 14.02 15.09
C LEU A 584 22.41 13.76 14.92
N TYR A 585 23.11 13.49 16.02
CA TYR A 585 24.56 13.25 15.99
C TYR A 585 24.99 11.98 15.26
N LYS A 586 24.08 11.03 15.00
CA LYS A 586 24.37 9.84 14.18
C LYS A 586 24.34 10.13 12.69
N ILE A 587 23.60 11.15 12.28
CA ILE A 587 23.34 11.45 10.86
C ILE A 587 24.29 12.53 10.35
N LEU A 588 24.81 13.38 11.23
CA LEU A 588 25.71 14.48 10.87
C LEU A 588 27.19 14.04 10.73
N PRO A 589 27.96 14.67 9.83
CA PRO A 589 29.41 14.54 9.78
C PRO A 589 30.10 14.98 11.08
N ASP A 590 31.24 14.38 11.44
CA ASP A 590 31.95 14.64 12.71
C ASP A 590 32.32 16.13 12.92
N LYS A 591 32.68 16.83 11.86
CA LYS A 591 32.99 18.27 11.90
C LYS A 591 31.76 19.12 12.24
N GLU A 592 30.59 18.77 11.72
CA GLU A 592 29.35 19.50 12.00
C GLU A 592 28.83 19.15 13.38
N LYS A 593 28.84 17.85 13.73
CA LYS A 593 28.47 17.36 15.05
C LYS A 593 29.19 18.10 16.17
N SER A 594 30.53 18.21 16.10
CA SER A 594 31.32 18.92 17.11
C SER A 594 30.99 20.42 17.20
N ARG A 595 30.78 21.08 16.06
CA ARG A 595 30.35 22.49 16.02
C ARG A 595 28.98 22.69 16.68
N ILE A 596 28.02 21.80 16.40
CA ILE A 596 26.66 21.88 16.93
C ILE A 596 26.63 21.57 18.42
N GLN A 597 27.35 20.54 18.87
CA GLN A 597 27.52 20.26 20.30
C GLN A 597 28.08 21.47 21.04
N ASN A 598 29.11 22.11 20.49
CA ASN A 598 29.69 23.33 21.07
C ASN A 598 28.69 24.50 21.07
N ALA A 599 27.96 24.72 19.99
CA ALA A 599 26.99 25.81 19.89
C ALA A 599 25.82 25.63 20.88
N VAL A 600 25.23 24.44 20.92
CA VAL A 600 24.11 24.08 21.80
C VAL A 600 24.52 24.20 23.27
N ASN A 601 25.68 23.65 23.64
CA ASN A 601 26.19 23.77 25.00
C ASN A 601 26.47 25.23 25.39
N ARG A 602 27.04 26.03 24.48
CA ARG A 602 27.25 27.47 24.72
C ARG A 602 25.94 28.21 24.96
N ILE A 603 24.91 27.98 24.14
CA ILE A 603 23.59 28.62 24.30
C ILE A 603 23.01 28.30 25.68
N MET A 604 23.04 27.03 26.08
CA MET A 604 22.52 26.60 27.38
C MET A 604 23.34 27.14 28.56
N ILE A 605 24.68 27.11 28.49
CA ILE A 605 25.55 27.67 29.53
C ILE A 605 25.29 29.17 29.70
N VAL A 606 25.20 29.92 28.61
CA VAL A 606 24.91 31.37 28.68
C VAL A 606 23.54 31.63 29.31
N ALA A 607 22.52 30.82 28.98
CA ALA A 607 21.20 30.96 29.57
C ALA A 607 21.19 30.63 31.07
N VAL A 608 21.86 29.56 31.48
CA VAL A 608 21.99 29.16 32.89
C VAL A 608 22.74 30.20 33.69
N ASN A 609 23.87 30.70 33.19
CA ASN A 609 24.64 31.75 33.87
C ASN A 609 23.81 33.03 34.06
N HIS A 610 22.98 33.39 33.08
CA HIS A 610 22.06 34.53 33.22
C HIS A 610 20.99 34.28 34.30
N CYS A 611 20.40 33.08 34.32
CA CYS A 611 19.43 32.70 35.34
C CYS A 611 20.06 32.67 36.74
N GLN A 612 21.29 32.15 36.86
CA GLN A 612 22.07 32.16 38.09
C GLN A 612 22.37 33.58 38.55
N GLY A 613 22.73 34.48 37.65
CA GLY A 613 22.89 35.91 37.97
C GLY A 613 21.64 36.51 38.60
N ILE A 614 20.46 36.23 38.02
CA ILE A 614 19.17 36.69 38.58
C ILE A 614 18.89 36.04 39.94
N ALA A 615 19.16 34.74 40.11
CA ALA A 615 19.01 34.07 41.39
C ALA A 615 19.92 34.71 42.45
N PHE A 616 21.18 35.01 42.11
CA PHE A 616 22.13 35.69 42.98
C PHE A 616 21.70 37.11 43.33
N GLU A 617 21.12 37.89 42.40
CA GLU A 617 20.53 39.20 42.72
C GLU A 617 19.42 39.09 43.79
N ILE A 618 18.59 38.03 43.72
CA ILE A 618 17.56 37.77 44.74
C ILE A 618 18.20 37.40 46.08
N ILE A 619 19.26 36.58 46.07
CA ILE A 619 20.01 36.22 47.27
C ILE A 619 20.71 37.45 47.88
N ASP A 620 21.25 38.36 47.07
CA ASP A 620 21.87 39.60 47.53
C ASP A 620 20.84 40.45 48.29
N CYS A 621 19.59 40.53 47.81
CA CYS A 621 18.52 41.20 48.55
C CYS A 621 18.24 40.55 49.92
N ILE A 622 18.32 39.22 50.02
CA ILE A 622 18.19 38.50 51.30
C ILE A 622 19.40 38.82 52.20
N CYS A 623 20.61 38.80 51.64
CA CYS A 623 21.85 39.13 52.35
C CYS A 623 21.81 40.55 52.92
N ASP A 624 21.34 41.53 52.16
CA ASP A 624 21.23 42.92 52.62
C ASP A 624 20.28 43.04 53.81
N GLN A 625 19.11 42.39 53.74
CA GLN A 625 18.15 42.36 54.85
C GLN A 625 18.75 41.72 56.11
N LYS A 626 19.50 40.62 55.96
CA LYS A 626 20.12 39.91 57.10
C LYS A 626 21.33 40.64 57.65
N THR A 627 22.17 41.20 56.79
CA THR A 627 23.34 42.00 57.18
C THR A 627 22.90 43.25 57.94
N GLU A 628 21.81 43.88 57.51
CA GLU A 628 21.20 45.01 58.24
C GLU A 628 20.68 44.61 59.62
N CYS A 629 20.08 43.41 59.78
CA CYS A 629 19.74 42.87 61.09
C CYS A 629 20.97 42.63 61.97
N ILE A 630 22.04 42.05 61.40
CA ILE A 630 23.30 41.81 62.10
C ILE A 630 23.96 43.13 62.51
N ARG A 631 23.96 44.14 61.63
CA ARG A 631 24.46 45.49 61.92
C ARG A 631 23.70 46.13 63.08
N LYS A 632 22.35 46.13 63.04
CA LYS A 632 21.52 46.63 64.14
C LYS A 632 21.79 45.88 65.44
N HIS A 633 21.96 44.57 65.38
CA HIS A 633 22.31 43.78 66.56
C HIS A 633 23.69 44.16 67.12
N ALA A 634 24.68 44.34 66.25
CA ALA A 634 26.01 44.81 66.62
C ALA A 634 25.98 46.24 67.22
N GLU A 635 25.15 47.14 66.67
CA GLU A 635 24.95 48.51 67.19
C GLU A 635 24.33 48.53 68.60
N VAL A 636 23.32 47.70 68.85
CA VAL A 636 22.74 47.57 70.20
C VAL A 636 23.79 47.06 71.20
N MET A 637 24.67 46.15 70.77
CA MET A 637 25.75 45.64 71.62
C MET A 637 26.87 46.66 71.86
N THR A 638 27.11 47.60 70.95
CA THR A 638 28.09 48.69 71.14
C THR A 638 27.52 49.84 71.98
N MET A 639 26.25 50.21 71.83
CA MET A 639 25.60 51.31 72.57
C MET A 639 25.24 50.98 74.03
N ALA A 640 25.13 49.70 74.42
CA ALA A 640 24.87 49.30 75.81
C ALA A 640 26.02 49.67 76.81
N ASN A 641 27.06 50.38 76.36
CA ASN A 641 28.25 50.73 77.14
C ASN A 641 28.25 52.15 77.77
N ASP A 642 27.32 53.03 77.41
CA ASP A 642 27.46 54.46 77.80
C ASP A 642 26.96 54.80 79.21
N ASN A 643 26.27 53.89 79.91
CA ASN A 643 25.58 54.23 81.17
C ASN A 643 26.09 53.56 82.45
N HIS A 644 27.40 53.31 82.66
CA HIS A 644 27.88 52.96 84.01
C HIS A 644 29.27 53.51 84.38
N LYS A 645 29.37 54.09 85.59
CA LYS A 645 30.55 54.75 86.17
C LYS A 645 31.76 53.81 86.33
N LYS A 646 32.95 54.42 86.34
CA LYS A 646 34.29 53.79 86.38
C LYS A 646 34.58 53.05 87.70
N SER A 647 34.60 51.71 87.71
CA SER A 647 35.50 50.81 88.48
C SER A 647 35.27 49.35 88.01
N LEU A 648 36.21 48.42 88.22
CA LEU A 648 36.22 47.03 87.67
C LEU A 648 36.17 46.90 86.11
N LYS A 649 36.21 48.05 85.44
CA LYS A 649 35.77 48.27 84.04
C LYS A 649 36.83 47.95 82.98
N SER A 650 38.12 47.86 83.35
CA SER A 650 39.20 47.49 82.43
C SER A 650 39.43 45.97 82.38
N TYR A 651 39.21 45.27 83.49
CA TYR A 651 39.37 43.81 83.59
C TYR A 651 38.22 43.08 82.90
N MET A 652 36.97 43.54 83.08
CA MET A 652 35.83 43.01 82.33
C MET A 652 35.87 43.37 80.84
N LYS A 653 36.59 44.44 80.42
CA LYS A 653 36.73 44.81 79.00
C LYS A 653 37.44 43.73 78.17
N GLN A 654 38.30 42.90 78.78
CA GLN A 654 38.94 41.75 78.10
C GLN A 654 38.02 40.53 77.98
N PHE A 655 36.99 40.39 78.83
CA PHE A 655 36.00 39.31 78.76
C PHE A 655 34.74 39.69 77.96
N ILE A 656 34.39 40.98 77.95
CA ILE A 656 33.24 41.53 77.22
C ILE A 656 33.48 41.57 75.70
N VAL A 657 34.74 41.74 75.24
CA VAL A 657 35.05 41.76 73.79
C VAL A 657 34.89 40.38 73.14
N PRO A 658 35.40 39.28 73.74
CA PRO A 658 35.09 37.92 73.31
C PRO A 658 33.59 37.63 73.32
N GLU A 659 32.88 37.89 74.42
CA GLU A 659 31.43 37.63 74.53
C GLU A 659 30.60 38.41 73.49
N LYS A 660 30.97 39.66 73.19
CA LYS A 660 30.30 40.47 72.15
C LYS A 660 30.60 39.97 70.74
N ASN A 661 31.83 39.55 70.48
CA ASN A 661 32.20 38.93 69.21
C ASN A 661 31.50 37.59 69.03
N ASP A 662 31.40 36.79 70.10
CA ASP A 662 30.69 35.53 70.13
C ASP A 662 29.19 35.74 69.88
N GLN A 663 28.57 36.81 70.38
CA GLN A 663 27.16 37.10 70.09
C GLN A 663 26.90 37.54 68.64
N VAL A 664 27.78 38.35 68.06
CA VAL A 664 27.68 38.69 66.62
C VAL A 664 27.92 37.44 65.77
N TYR A 665 28.90 36.62 66.13
CA TYR A 665 29.16 35.32 65.50
C TYR A 665 27.95 34.39 65.60
N LEU A 666 27.36 34.24 66.79
CA LEU A 666 26.13 33.47 67.00
C LEU A 666 24.95 34.02 66.18
N SER A 667 24.88 35.34 65.94
CA SER A 667 23.83 35.92 65.09
C SER A 667 24.00 35.55 63.62
N VAL A 668 25.24 35.54 63.13
CA VAL A 668 25.61 35.09 61.78
C VAL A 668 25.37 33.60 61.63
N GLU A 669 25.84 32.80 62.61
CA GLU A 669 25.67 31.35 62.65
C GLU A 669 24.20 30.96 62.69
N LYS A 670 23.36 31.65 63.49
CA LYS A 670 21.91 31.45 63.49
C LYS A 670 21.29 31.77 62.13
N CYS A 671 21.70 32.86 61.47
CA CYS A 671 21.21 33.19 60.13
C CYS A 671 21.56 32.12 59.10
N LEU A 672 22.81 31.66 59.09
CA LEU A 672 23.27 30.61 58.18
C LEU A 672 22.60 29.27 58.48
N THR A 673 22.45 28.90 59.76
CA THR A 673 21.80 27.65 60.17
C THR A 673 20.33 27.59 59.75
N VAL A 674 19.62 28.73 59.78
CA VAL A 674 18.22 28.82 59.33
C VAL A 674 18.10 28.77 57.80
N LEU A 675 19.06 29.33 57.06
CA LEU A 675 18.97 29.43 55.60
C LEU A 675 19.59 28.23 54.87
N LYS A 676 20.58 27.56 55.47
CA LYS A 676 21.26 26.38 54.91
C LYS A 676 20.32 25.24 54.48
N PRO A 677 19.34 24.79 55.29
CA PRO A 677 18.45 23.72 54.85
C PRO A 677 17.42 24.19 53.81
N ARG A 678 17.28 25.50 53.60
CA ARG A 678 16.23 26.09 52.78
C ARG A 678 16.71 26.52 51.40
N LEU A 679 18.01 26.63 51.15
CA LEU A 679 18.58 27.08 49.88
C LEU A 679 19.27 25.94 49.14
N LEU A 680 19.18 25.99 47.81
CA LEU A 680 19.94 25.10 46.95
C LEU A 680 21.44 25.44 46.96
N PRO A 681 22.32 24.49 46.59
CA PRO A 681 23.76 24.59 46.84
C PRO A 681 24.45 25.84 46.27
N ASN A 682 24.11 26.27 45.05
CA ASN A 682 24.76 27.44 44.46
C ASN A 682 24.27 28.74 45.12
N CYS A 683 22.96 28.85 45.34
CA CYS A 683 22.38 29.98 46.08
C CYS A 683 22.92 30.07 47.51
N TYR A 684 23.06 28.94 48.21
CA TYR A 684 23.62 28.90 49.56
C TYR A 684 25.10 29.32 49.57
N HIS A 685 25.91 28.80 48.66
CA HIS A 685 27.33 29.16 48.58
C HIS A 685 27.54 30.66 48.31
N HIS A 686 26.71 31.24 47.43
CA HIS A 686 26.71 32.68 47.18
C HIS A 686 26.26 33.47 48.43
N LEU A 687 25.18 33.04 49.09
CA LEU A 687 24.70 33.65 50.33
C LEU A 687 25.78 33.66 51.42
N GLU A 688 26.43 32.52 51.68
CA GLU A 688 27.48 32.38 52.69
C GLU A 688 28.62 33.38 52.46
N LYS A 689 29.07 33.48 51.21
CA LYS A 689 30.11 34.43 50.79
C LYS A 689 29.67 35.89 51.00
N GLN A 690 28.44 36.24 50.64
CA GLN A 690 27.93 37.61 50.74
C GLN A 690 27.63 38.05 52.17
N ILE A 691 27.04 37.17 53.00
CA ILE A 691 26.84 37.44 54.42
C ILE A 691 28.18 37.67 55.12
N TRP A 692 29.22 36.91 54.77
CA TRP A 692 30.55 37.12 55.32
C TRP A 692 31.11 38.51 54.98
N PHE A 693 31.06 38.92 53.71
CA PHE A 693 31.52 40.25 53.29
C PHE A 693 30.67 41.37 53.90
N GLY A 694 29.35 41.26 53.88
CA GLY A 694 28.44 42.24 54.45
C GLY A 694 28.63 42.41 55.96
N THR A 695 28.80 41.31 56.69
CA THR A 695 29.08 41.33 58.13
C THR A 695 30.43 41.98 58.43
N ARG A 696 31.48 41.57 57.70
CA ARG A 696 32.82 42.15 57.83
C ARG A 696 32.80 43.66 57.61
N ASP A 697 32.18 44.11 56.53
CA ASP A 697 32.13 45.54 56.18
C ASP A 697 31.26 46.34 57.17
N SER A 698 30.19 45.74 57.70
CA SER A 698 29.37 46.34 58.76
C SER A 698 30.14 46.51 60.06
N ILE A 699 30.91 45.50 60.46
CA ILE A 699 31.78 45.55 61.63
C ILE A 699 32.89 46.60 61.45
N TYR A 700 33.54 46.66 60.27
CA TYR A 700 34.55 47.70 60.00
C TYR A 700 33.98 49.11 60.09
N LYS A 701 32.77 49.35 59.56
CA LYS A 701 32.10 50.66 59.66
C LYS A 701 31.76 51.03 61.10
N LEU A 702 31.40 50.04 61.93
CA LEU A 702 31.13 50.24 63.36
C LEU A 702 32.38 50.44 64.22
N MET A 703 33.57 50.04 63.74
CA MET A 703 34.84 50.32 64.42
C MET A 703 35.44 51.68 64.05
N LEU A 704 35.08 52.23 62.89
CA LEU A 704 35.58 53.51 62.38
C LEU A 704 34.73 54.72 62.82
N ASN A 705 33.47 54.48 63.17
CA ASN A 705 32.57 55.42 63.86
C ASN A 705 32.66 55.22 65.37
#